data_AF-A0A3A9AD01-F1
#
_entry.id   AF-A0A3A9AD01-F1
#
_cell.length_a   1.000
_cell.length_b   1.000
_cell.length_c   1.000
_cell.angle_alpha   90.00
_cell.angle_beta   90.00
_cell.angle_gamma   90.00
#
_symmetry.space_group_name_H-M   'P 1'
#
loop_
_entity.id
_entity.type
_entity.pdbx_description
1 polymer ?
#
loop_
_entity_poly.entity_id
_entity_poly.type
_entity_poly.pdbx_seq_one_letter_code
_entity_poly.pdbx_strand_id
1 'polypeptide(L)'
;MKLRRNPWKKGSRKKKIPWKRLSRTAAVPVCLCVWLLVGYGFCAREDGSTFAMWATERLSSDTGGVERKLGEAPPQDADGYYLLSTKEDFMWFISKKMDPHSNVRLANDLILNDTQGWENWDKTPPEYTYGSIPNYYGHFDGNGHALVGYCTTYDSWLSSLFMILEEDAKVTDLTIRDSLFVTTYEDCMYENENGHTDVITSAALCFANYGVVENCEVEAKVIGAWDAGGIAGINHGQMTGCKFTGTVEGGTDQGTESPENTFTKHSMFAGGICRSNFGTIKNCVNEGAVSLGAISETFYVHDFAAGGISGCNTEEGTIEDSRNLGDVTGVQLSGGIVGANWGSLYKCQNSGGVHLEQMERDYVETLVSAGVCASNGGTVDTCVNTGAVTISQKRLSFGNPIYGVACNTVNPGKGTIENSFYLDGTAEQVYPQRGVRRLSADEMPQYAAYFSGVNRLEREDFMDFWSLIPLEPETSGDGEAEPPDKEYVHVAFGPEEDVLYEVVPGDNLWNIAKKYYGDGRYYGNLVWKNELPADGFLMPGMQITIPHRDMAWLRHYDEEGFGWAFCGLPSGEIFPTRYVLSKPIDWYYGSTDFAACAGLETLWPKTPDAAESQDIRIFYRMDANPDGDFFDGRWPEVQESIRRSAAAYWGDSADTFTFDCYTLDNGEHLYCYAFVVYRKEEKLVCQVAYRLCDNMLVEFIGVQPLDPHWHIGQSHDVLLRVPYMAAFVDTSAKIEETQFDTETFYGRENWDFPQLHNPFAVARAFDVDAESSDYMLFTGAQ
;
A
#
# COMPACT_ATOMS: atom_id res chain seq x y z
N MET A 1 61.39 31.87 -21.93
CA MET A 1 62.63 31.37 -22.56
C MET A 1 62.24 30.18 -23.45
N LYS A 2 62.36 30.33 -24.79
CA LYS A 2 62.21 29.37 -25.93
C LYS A 2 61.04 28.34 -25.91
N LEU A 3 59.98 28.48 -26.73
CA LEU A 3 59.85 28.07 -28.17
C LEU A 3 60.12 26.56 -28.36
N ARG A 4 59.24 25.67 -28.87
CA ARG A 4 58.34 25.58 -30.06
C ARG A 4 57.73 24.14 -29.99
N ARG A 5 56.64 23.68 -30.62
CA ARG A 5 55.93 23.99 -31.88
C ARG A 5 54.59 23.20 -31.89
N ASN A 6 53.51 23.87 -32.32
CA ASN A 6 52.24 23.33 -32.86
C ASN A 6 52.49 22.56 -34.19
N PRO A 7 51.56 21.78 -34.83
CA PRO A 7 50.16 22.21 -35.10
C PRO A 7 49.04 21.14 -35.33
N TRP A 8 47.80 21.57 -35.07
CA TRP A 8 46.56 21.44 -35.89
C TRP A 8 46.03 20.06 -36.35
N LYS A 9 44.77 19.78 -35.98
CA LYS A 9 43.64 19.73 -36.94
C LYS A 9 42.30 20.04 -36.25
N LYS A 10 41.62 21.07 -36.76
CA LYS A 10 40.25 21.48 -36.46
C LYS A 10 39.24 20.56 -37.17
N GLY A 11 38.11 20.33 -36.51
CA GLY A 11 36.79 20.46 -37.16
C GLY A 11 35.85 19.25 -37.05
N SER A 12 34.91 19.30 -36.12
CA SER A 12 33.52 19.64 -36.45
C SER A 12 32.67 19.78 -35.18
N ARG A 13 31.94 20.91 -35.08
CA ARG A 13 30.90 21.13 -34.08
C ARG A 13 29.71 20.25 -34.44
N LYS A 14 29.30 19.32 -33.57
CA LYS A 14 27.94 18.77 -33.56
C LYS A 14 27.19 19.36 -32.38
N LYS A 15 26.10 20.08 -32.71
CA LYS A 15 25.07 20.55 -31.78
C LYS A 15 24.49 19.33 -31.05
N LYS A 16 24.44 19.37 -29.72
CA LYS A 16 23.59 18.46 -28.93
C LYS A 16 22.14 18.87 -29.18
N ILE A 17 21.35 17.94 -29.71
CA ILE A 17 19.87 18.03 -29.82
C ILE A 17 19.32 17.10 -28.72
N PRO A 18 18.37 17.54 -27.89
CA PRO A 18 17.83 16.75 -26.80
C PRO A 18 16.87 15.68 -27.36
N TRP A 19 17.07 14.43 -26.96
CA TRP A 19 16.16 13.33 -27.30
C TRP A 19 14.95 13.38 -26.34
N LYS A 20 13.82 13.88 -26.85
CA LYS A 20 12.47 13.58 -26.36
C LYS A 20 11.76 12.76 -27.46
N ARG A 21 11.04 11.73 -27.01
CA ARG A 21 9.98 10.98 -27.72
C ARG A 21 10.39 10.28 -29.02
N LEU A 22 10.69 8.98 -28.90
CA LEU A 22 10.42 8.00 -29.94
C LEU A 22 9.57 6.89 -29.32
N SER A 23 8.31 6.91 -29.71
CA SER A 23 7.26 5.97 -29.38
C SER A 23 7.66 4.54 -29.77
N ARG A 24 7.86 3.67 -28.78
CA ARG A 24 7.90 2.21 -28.95
C ARG A 24 6.45 1.72 -29.06
N THR A 25 5.85 1.83 -30.25
CA THR A 25 4.46 1.35 -30.48
C THR A 25 4.33 0.47 -31.72
N ALA A 26 5.42 -0.10 -32.24
CA ALA A 26 5.33 -0.92 -33.45
C ALA A 26 6.33 -2.10 -33.54
N ALA A 27 7.04 -2.43 -32.47
CA ALA A 27 8.06 -3.51 -32.50
C ALA A 27 7.73 -4.72 -31.60
N VAL A 28 6.66 -4.65 -30.79
CA VAL A 28 6.29 -5.68 -29.81
C VAL A 28 5.53 -6.88 -30.41
N PRO A 29 4.62 -6.74 -31.42
CA PRO A 29 3.88 -7.92 -31.91
C PRO A 29 4.72 -8.84 -32.82
N VAL A 30 5.76 -8.31 -33.46
CA VAL A 30 6.49 -9.03 -34.52
C VAL A 30 7.57 -9.97 -33.95
N CYS A 31 8.12 -9.70 -32.76
CA CYS A 31 9.23 -10.48 -32.20
C CYS A 31 8.79 -11.72 -31.40
N LEU A 32 7.65 -11.68 -30.70
CA LEU A 32 7.08 -12.88 -30.05
C LEU A 32 6.71 -13.96 -31.10
N CYS A 33 6.17 -13.52 -32.25
CA CYS A 33 5.91 -14.38 -33.41
C CYS A 33 7.19 -15.04 -33.97
N VAL A 34 8.32 -14.33 -33.96
CA VAL A 34 9.60 -14.83 -34.48
C VAL A 34 10.21 -15.88 -33.54
N TRP A 35 10.06 -15.75 -32.22
CA TRP A 35 10.55 -16.78 -31.28
C TRP A 35 9.61 -17.98 -31.14
N LEU A 36 8.29 -17.83 -31.30
CA LEU A 36 7.37 -18.97 -31.47
C LEU A 36 7.70 -19.80 -32.72
N LEU A 37 8.16 -19.15 -33.81
CA LEU A 37 8.66 -19.82 -35.01
C LEU A 37 10.05 -20.47 -34.80
N VAL A 38 10.93 -19.88 -33.99
CA VAL A 38 12.27 -20.42 -33.68
C VAL A 38 12.21 -21.57 -32.66
N GLY A 39 11.31 -21.51 -31.67
CA GLY A 39 11.00 -22.62 -30.76
C GLY A 39 10.42 -23.83 -31.49
N TYR A 40 9.61 -23.59 -32.52
CA TYR A 40 9.19 -24.63 -33.48
C TYR A 40 10.37 -25.18 -34.30
N GLY A 41 11.36 -24.34 -34.63
CA GLY A 41 12.57 -24.73 -35.36
C GLY A 41 13.57 -25.56 -34.54
N PHE A 42 13.63 -25.37 -33.23
CA PHE A 42 14.50 -26.12 -32.31
C PHE A 42 13.88 -27.42 -31.77
N CYS A 43 12.57 -27.62 -31.95
CA CYS A 43 11.88 -28.89 -31.62
C CYS A 43 12.15 -30.04 -32.61
N ALA A 44 13.07 -29.88 -33.56
CA ALA A 44 13.58 -30.97 -34.38
C ALA A 44 14.90 -31.48 -33.79
N ARG A 45 14.87 -32.58 -33.01
CA ARG A 45 16.08 -33.33 -32.67
C ARG A 45 16.81 -33.77 -33.95
N GLU A 46 18.14 -33.64 -33.97
CA GLU A 46 19.03 -34.07 -35.06
C GLU A 46 19.02 -35.59 -35.33
N ASP A 47 18.24 -36.41 -34.62
CA ASP A 47 18.25 -37.87 -34.77
C ASP A 47 17.13 -38.44 -35.67
N GLY A 48 16.27 -37.60 -36.25
CA GLY A 48 15.25 -38.06 -37.19
C GLY A 48 14.20 -38.99 -36.58
N SER A 49 14.07 -39.02 -35.25
CA SER A 49 12.96 -39.69 -34.58
C SER A 49 11.71 -38.80 -34.64
N THR A 50 10.72 -39.24 -35.41
CA THR A 50 9.38 -38.65 -35.41
C THR A 50 8.82 -38.66 -34.00
N PHE A 51 8.32 -37.50 -33.54
CA PHE A 51 7.50 -37.33 -32.34
C PHE A 51 6.65 -38.59 -32.09
N ALA A 52 6.88 -39.25 -30.96
CA ALA A 52 5.95 -40.26 -30.46
C ALA A 52 4.72 -39.56 -29.87
N MET A 53 3.99 -38.80 -30.70
CA MET A 53 2.55 -38.66 -30.55
C MET A 53 2.02 -40.08 -30.64
N TRP A 54 1.50 -40.63 -29.54
CA TRP A 54 1.04 -42.02 -29.56
C TRP A 54 0.03 -42.20 -30.68
N ALA A 55 0.25 -43.31 -31.37
CA ALA A 55 -0.43 -43.73 -32.56
C ALA A 55 -1.95 -43.52 -32.45
N THR A 56 -2.50 -42.90 -33.49
CA THR A 56 -3.91 -42.85 -33.89
C THR A 56 -4.49 -44.24 -34.22
N GLU A 57 -4.14 -45.28 -33.46
CA GLU A 57 -4.61 -46.65 -33.67
C GLU A 57 -5.11 -47.26 -32.36
N ARG A 58 -6.34 -46.92 -32.01
CA ARG A 58 -7.44 -47.81 -31.60
C ARG A 58 -8.48 -46.97 -30.88
N LEU A 59 -9.67 -46.86 -31.48
CA LEU A 59 -11.00 -46.90 -30.83
C LEU A 59 -12.04 -46.37 -31.84
N SER A 60 -12.85 -47.28 -32.35
CA SER A 60 -14.18 -47.01 -32.89
C SER A 60 -15.11 -46.83 -31.69
N SER A 61 -15.84 -45.72 -31.61
CA SER A 61 -16.86 -45.52 -30.56
C SER A 61 -18.16 -46.20 -30.97
N ASP A 62 -18.56 -47.21 -30.19
CA ASP A 62 -19.85 -47.89 -30.35
C ASP A 62 -20.91 -47.07 -29.59
N THR A 63 -21.34 -45.97 -30.20
CA THR A 63 -22.58 -45.27 -29.82
C THR A 63 -23.48 -45.20 -31.03
N GLY A 64 -24.74 -45.63 -30.87
CA GLY A 64 -25.70 -45.76 -31.95
C GLY A 64 -26.03 -44.42 -32.60
N GLY A 65 -25.30 -44.07 -33.64
CA GLY A 65 -25.51 -42.90 -34.50
C GLY A 65 -24.26 -42.64 -35.34
N VAL A 66 -24.32 -42.95 -36.65
CA VAL A 66 -23.31 -42.69 -37.70
C VAL A 66 -21.87 -42.52 -37.20
N GLU A 67 -21.07 -43.60 -37.20
CA GLU A 67 -19.62 -43.56 -36.96
C GLU A 67 -18.96 -42.46 -37.82
N ARG A 68 -18.62 -41.32 -37.23
CA ARG A 68 -17.73 -40.32 -37.85
C ARG A 68 -16.29 -40.74 -37.62
N LYS A 69 -15.47 -40.60 -38.67
CA LYS A 69 -14.05 -40.88 -38.56
C LYS A 69 -13.35 -39.76 -37.79
N LEU A 70 -12.39 -40.14 -36.96
CA LEU A 70 -11.53 -39.21 -36.23
C LEU A 70 -10.88 -38.20 -37.20
N GLY A 71 -11.14 -36.90 -36.98
CA GLY A 71 -10.60 -35.80 -37.79
C GLY A 71 -11.43 -35.38 -39.01
N GLU A 72 -12.65 -35.87 -39.16
CA GLU A 72 -13.64 -35.30 -40.09
C GLU A 72 -14.29 -34.05 -39.47
N ALA A 73 -14.54 -33.01 -40.29
CA ALA A 73 -15.09 -31.75 -39.78
C ALA A 73 -16.53 -31.94 -39.25
N PRO A 74 -16.88 -31.34 -38.12
CA PRO A 74 -18.22 -31.38 -37.54
C PRO A 74 -19.25 -30.68 -38.45
N PRO A 75 -20.57 -30.88 -38.21
CA PRO A 75 -21.59 -30.23 -39.02
C PRO A 75 -21.59 -28.73 -38.71
N GLN A 76 -21.98 -27.92 -39.69
CA GLN A 76 -22.18 -26.49 -39.45
C GLN A 76 -23.65 -26.18 -39.18
N ASP A 77 -23.92 -25.17 -38.37
CA ASP A 77 -25.25 -24.57 -38.25
C ASP A 77 -25.57 -23.62 -39.41
N ALA A 78 -26.74 -22.99 -39.35
CA ALA A 78 -27.23 -22.09 -40.41
C ALA A 78 -26.34 -20.85 -40.61
N ASP A 79 -25.62 -20.43 -39.58
CA ASP A 79 -24.78 -19.22 -39.58
C ASP A 79 -23.29 -19.57 -39.82
N GLY A 80 -22.99 -20.85 -40.08
CA GLY A 80 -21.67 -21.34 -40.47
C GLY A 80 -20.77 -21.77 -39.30
N TYR A 81 -21.28 -21.83 -38.07
CA TYR A 81 -20.51 -22.32 -36.93
C TYR A 81 -20.41 -23.84 -36.96
N TYR A 82 -19.20 -24.35 -36.77
CA TYR A 82 -18.97 -25.77 -36.57
C TYR A 82 -19.49 -26.20 -35.19
N LEU A 83 -20.42 -27.16 -35.17
CA LEU A 83 -21.08 -27.64 -33.95
C LEU A 83 -20.26 -28.73 -33.26
N LEU A 84 -19.73 -28.43 -32.08
CA LEU A 84 -19.01 -29.39 -31.25
C LEU A 84 -20.02 -30.08 -30.32
N SER A 85 -20.21 -31.39 -30.51
CA SER A 85 -21.23 -32.18 -29.81
C SER A 85 -20.71 -33.48 -29.21
N THR A 86 -19.53 -33.92 -29.63
CA THR A 86 -18.87 -35.13 -29.11
C THR A 86 -17.38 -34.88 -28.89
N LYS A 87 -16.75 -35.78 -28.13
CA LYS A 87 -15.31 -35.76 -27.90
C LYS A 87 -14.52 -35.80 -29.22
N GLU A 88 -14.99 -36.51 -30.23
CA GLU A 88 -14.37 -36.54 -31.56
C GLU A 88 -14.43 -35.19 -32.28
N ASP A 89 -15.54 -34.44 -32.14
CA ASP A 89 -15.64 -33.07 -32.68
C ASP A 89 -14.62 -32.15 -31.98
N PHE A 90 -14.42 -32.29 -30.67
CA PHE A 90 -13.39 -31.56 -29.92
C PHE A 90 -11.97 -31.94 -30.36
N MET A 91 -11.71 -33.23 -30.58
CA MET A 91 -10.43 -33.69 -31.11
C MET A 91 -10.15 -33.13 -32.51
N TRP A 92 -11.18 -32.91 -33.33
CA TRP A 92 -11.02 -32.17 -34.60
C TRP A 92 -10.64 -30.71 -34.35
N PHE A 93 -11.30 -30.05 -33.39
CA PHE A 93 -11.08 -28.64 -33.07
C PHE A 93 -9.63 -28.34 -32.64
N ILE A 94 -9.04 -29.19 -31.80
CA ILE A 94 -7.64 -29.05 -31.36
C ILE A 94 -6.61 -29.63 -32.36
N SER A 95 -7.07 -30.14 -33.51
CA SER A 95 -6.18 -30.77 -34.49
C SER A 95 -5.44 -29.75 -35.37
N LYS A 96 -4.25 -30.10 -35.85
CA LYS A 96 -3.48 -29.29 -36.82
C LYS A 96 -4.18 -29.05 -38.17
N LYS A 97 -5.31 -29.71 -38.43
CA LYS A 97 -6.09 -29.58 -39.67
C LYS A 97 -7.18 -28.51 -39.56
N MET A 98 -7.52 -28.08 -38.34
CA MET A 98 -8.52 -27.04 -38.11
C MET A 98 -7.94 -25.68 -38.54
N ASP A 99 -8.73 -24.91 -39.29
CA ASP A 99 -8.38 -23.53 -39.62
C ASP A 99 -8.67 -22.65 -38.38
N PRO A 100 -7.67 -21.96 -37.80
CA PRO A 100 -7.83 -21.20 -36.56
C PRO A 100 -8.78 -20.00 -36.68
N HIS A 101 -9.25 -19.64 -37.88
CA HIS A 101 -10.31 -18.65 -38.10
C HIS A 101 -11.73 -19.26 -38.05
N SER A 102 -11.84 -20.58 -37.89
CA SER A 102 -13.12 -21.26 -37.85
C SER A 102 -13.89 -20.89 -36.59
N ASN A 103 -15.15 -20.48 -36.78
CA ASN A 103 -16.09 -20.28 -35.68
C ASN A 103 -16.65 -21.63 -35.24
N VAL A 104 -16.67 -21.88 -33.94
CA VAL A 104 -17.16 -23.11 -33.34
C VAL A 104 -18.21 -22.81 -32.27
N ARG A 105 -19.17 -23.71 -32.10
CA ARG A 105 -20.24 -23.58 -31.11
C ARG A 105 -20.47 -24.89 -30.39
N LEU A 106 -20.59 -24.88 -29.07
CA LEU A 106 -21.02 -26.06 -28.32
C LEU A 106 -22.51 -26.32 -28.55
N ALA A 107 -22.86 -27.56 -28.87
CA ALA A 107 -24.25 -27.99 -29.05
C ALA A 107 -24.84 -28.67 -27.79
N ASN A 108 -23.97 -29.04 -26.86
CA ASN A 108 -24.28 -29.65 -25.56
C ASN A 108 -23.04 -29.59 -24.65
N ASP A 109 -23.19 -29.98 -23.38
CA ASP A 109 -22.06 -30.20 -22.48
C ASP A 109 -21.14 -31.28 -23.04
N LEU A 110 -19.88 -30.93 -23.23
CA LEU A 110 -18.85 -31.75 -23.83
C LEU A 110 -17.99 -32.40 -22.75
N ILE A 111 -18.24 -33.69 -22.48
CA ILE A 111 -17.56 -34.46 -21.44
C ILE A 111 -16.30 -35.13 -22.01
N LEU A 112 -15.13 -34.72 -21.53
CA LEU A 112 -13.82 -35.17 -22.02
C LEU A 112 -13.23 -36.34 -21.23
N ASN A 113 -13.51 -36.41 -19.93
CA ASN A 113 -13.05 -37.42 -18.98
C ASN A 113 -14.15 -37.74 -17.95
N ASP A 114 -14.02 -38.88 -17.25
CA ASP A 114 -14.78 -39.15 -16.02
C ASP A 114 -14.21 -38.29 -14.89
N THR A 115 -15.03 -37.40 -14.33
CA THR A 115 -14.62 -36.38 -13.36
C THR A 115 -14.67 -36.84 -11.91
N GLN A 116 -14.95 -38.13 -11.65
CA GLN A 116 -14.92 -38.64 -10.28
C GLN A 116 -13.52 -38.49 -9.65
N GLY A 117 -13.41 -37.61 -8.65
CA GLY A 117 -12.16 -37.36 -7.93
C GLY A 117 -11.17 -36.46 -8.67
N TRP A 118 -11.64 -35.61 -9.58
CA TRP A 118 -10.83 -34.71 -10.40
C TRP A 118 -9.91 -33.79 -9.60
N GLU A 119 -10.26 -33.49 -8.35
CA GLU A 119 -9.50 -32.65 -7.43
C GLU A 119 -8.10 -33.22 -7.11
N ASN A 120 -7.89 -34.52 -7.37
CA ASN A 120 -6.64 -35.26 -7.16
C ASN A 120 -5.90 -35.60 -8.47
N TRP A 121 -6.31 -35.01 -9.60
CA TRP A 121 -5.67 -35.30 -10.89
C TRP A 121 -4.20 -34.86 -10.97
N ASP A 122 -3.73 -33.97 -10.08
CA ASP A 122 -2.31 -33.64 -9.94
C ASP A 122 -1.45 -34.84 -9.51
N LYS A 123 -2.05 -35.83 -8.85
CA LYS A 123 -1.39 -37.07 -8.40
C LYS A 123 -1.83 -38.29 -9.17
N THR A 124 -3.08 -38.29 -9.63
CA THR A 124 -3.73 -39.40 -10.33
C THR A 124 -4.43 -38.87 -11.57
N PRO A 125 -3.68 -38.61 -12.66
CA PRO A 125 -4.23 -38.02 -13.87
C PRO A 125 -5.34 -38.87 -14.48
N PRO A 126 -6.29 -38.25 -15.22
CA PRO A 126 -7.35 -38.96 -15.90
C PRO A 126 -6.82 -39.74 -17.11
N GLU A 127 -7.70 -40.50 -17.76
CA GLU A 127 -7.35 -41.32 -18.93
C GLU A 127 -6.85 -40.47 -20.11
N TYR A 128 -7.38 -39.26 -20.29
CA TYR A 128 -7.06 -38.40 -21.43
C TYR A 128 -6.56 -37.03 -21.00
N THR A 129 -5.48 -36.60 -21.64
CA THR A 129 -4.96 -35.23 -21.58
C THR A 129 -5.02 -34.59 -22.96
N TYR A 130 -5.10 -33.26 -22.99
CA TYR A 130 -5.32 -32.49 -24.21
C TYR A 130 -4.30 -31.36 -24.34
N GLY A 131 -3.86 -31.11 -25.57
CA GLY A 131 -2.94 -30.03 -25.90
C GLY A 131 -3.66 -28.72 -26.24
N SER A 132 -2.91 -27.61 -26.20
CA SER A 132 -3.42 -26.26 -26.46
C SER A 132 -3.54 -25.94 -27.94
N ILE A 133 -4.45 -25.02 -28.27
CA ILE A 133 -4.53 -24.37 -29.57
C ILE A 133 -3.53 -23.21 -29.61
N PRO A 134 -2.51 -23.22 -30.51
CA PRO A 134 -1.45 -22.21 -30.47
C PRO A 134 -1.91 -20.78 -30.71
N ASN A 135 -2.72 -20.55 -31.75
CA ASN A 135 -3.28 -19.24 -32.08
C ASN A 135 -4.70 -19.45 -32.56
N TYR A 136 -5.64 -18.64 -32.06
CA TYR A 136 -7.03 -18.69 -32.46
C TYR A 136 -7.52 -17.30 -32.83
N TYR A 137 -8.23 -17.20 -33.96
CA TYR A 137 -8.77 -15.96 -34.53
C TYR A 137 -10.30 -16.00 -34.65
N GLY A 138 -10.90 -17.19 -34.54
CA GLY A 138 -12.34 -17.38 -34.68
C GLY A 138 -13.12 -17.03 -33.41
N HIS A 139 -14.42 -17.34 -33.44
CA HIS A 139 -15.31 -17.26 -32.30
C HIS A 139 -15.58 -18.67 -31.73
N PHE A 140 -15.20 -18.88 -30.47
CA PHE A 140 -15.63 -20.02 -29.67
C PHE A 140 -16.87 -19.63 -28.87
N ASP A 141 -18.03 -20.06 -29.33
CA ASP A 141 -19.32 -19.82 -28.69
C ASP A 141 -19.68 -21.02 -27.79
N GLY A 142 -19.57 -20.84 -26.48
CA GLY A 142 -19.96 -21.84 -25.50
C GLY A 142 -21.47 -22.08 -25.49
N ASN A 143 -22.28 -21.13 -25.96
CA ASN A 143 -23.73 -21.24 -26.08
C ASN A 143 -24.41 -21.73 -24.78
N GLY A 144 -23.85 -21.35 -23.62
CA GLY A 144 -24.31 -21.75 -22.29
C GLY A 144 -24.02 -23.21 -21.90
N HIS A 145 -23.12 -23.88 -22.62
CA HIS A 145 -22.71 -25.27 -22.37
C HIS A 145 -21.30 -25.35 -21.75
N ALA A 146 -21.04 -26.49 -21.13
CA ALA A 146 -19.78 -26.74 -20.45
C ALA A 146 -18.80 -27.61 -21.25
N LEU A 147 -17.51 -27.27 -21.20
CA LEU A 147 -16.39 -28.18 -21.44
C LEU A 147 -16.00 -28.81 -20.10
N VAL A 148 -16.17 -30.13 -19.97
CA VAL A 148 -16.07 -30.83 -18.69
C VAL A 148 -14.90 -31.82 -18.70
N GLY A 149 -14.05 -31.76 -17.67
CA GLY A 149 -12.98 -32.73 -17.49
C GLY A 149 -11.75 -32.50 -18.38
N TYR A 150 -11.40 -31.24 -18.66
CA TYR A 150 -10.17 -30.92 -19.38
C TYR A 150 -8.95 -31.12 -18.47
N CYS A 151 -7.93 -31.80 -18.96
CA CYS A 151 -6.65 -31.97 -18.27
C CYS A 151 -5.51 -31.67 -19.25
N THR A 152 -4.63 -30.74 -18.90
CA THR A 152 -3.47 -30.40 -19.73
C THR A 152 -2.52 -31.58 -19.87
N THR A 153 -1.90 -31.73 -21.05
CA THR A 153 -0.77 -32.64 -21.27
C THR A 153 0.46 -32.22 -20.47
N TYR A 154 1.21 -33.18 -19.94
CA TYR A 154 2.48 -32.96 -19.23
C TYR A 154 3.68 -32.69 -20.18
N ASP A 155 3.49 -32.69 -21.50
CA ASP A 155 4.58 -32.53 -22.46
C ASP A 155 4.63 -31.10 -23.07
N SER A 156 5.78 -30.44 -22.87
CA SER A 156 6.33 -29.23 -23.48
C SER A 156 5.36 -28.11 -23.92
N TRP A 157 5.40 -26.99 -23.19
CA TRP A 157 4.89 -25.66 -23.58
C TRP A 157 3.36 -25.44 -23.67
N LEU A 158 2.54 -26.34 -23.10
CA LEU A 158 1.08 -26.27 -23.21
C LEU A 158 0.44 -26.11 -21.83
N SER A 159 -0.13 -24.93 -21.54
CA SER A 159 -0.60 -24.58 -20.20
C SER A 159 -2.09 -24.21 -20.10
N SER A 160 -2.79 -24.13 -21.24
CA SER A 160 -4.16 -23.59 -21.36
C SER A 160 -4.94 -24.21 -22.51
N LEU A 161 -6.24 -23.96 -22.62
CA LEU A 161 -7.02 -24.35 -23.83
C LEU A 161 -6.49 -23.63 -25.09
N PHE A 162 -6.25 -22.33 -24.99
CA PHE A 162 -5.64 -21.51 -26.04
C PHE A 162 -4.28 -20.97 -25.57
N MET A 163 -3.24 -21.00 -26.39
CA MET A 163 -2.03 -20.25 -26.05
C MET A 163 -2.27 -18.76 -26.31
N ILE A 164 -2.72 -18.40 -27.51
CA ILE A 164 -2.99 -17.00 -27.87
C ILE A 164 -4.40 -16.89 -28.47
N LEU A 165 -5.23 -16.05 -27.84
CA LEU A 165 -6.43 -15.48 -28.47
C LEU A 165 -6.00 -14.17 -29.14
N GLU A 166 -6.12 -14.11 -30.45
CA GLU A 166 -5.70 -12.97 -31.26
C GLU A 166 -6.73 -11.83 -31.22
N GLU A 167 -6.41 -10.65 -31.76
CA GLU A 167 -7.24 -9.44 -31.63
C GLU A 167 -8.70 -9.63 -32.11
N ASP A 168 -8.92 -10.42 -33.17
CA ASP A 168 -10.24 -10.71 -33.73
C ASP A 168 -10.97 -11.87 -33.00
N ALA A 169 -10.26 -12.59 -32.14
CA ALA A 169 -10.77 -13.78 -31.47
C ALA A 169 -11.81 -13.46 -30.42
N LYS A 170 -12.79 -14.35 -30.28
CA LYS A 170 -13.83 -14.25 -29.25
C LYS A 170 -14.03 -15.59 -28.56
N VAL A 171 -14.23 -15.54 -27.26
CA VAL A 171 -14.74 -16.66 -26.47
C VAL A 171 -15.91 -16.14 -25.65
N THR A 172 -17.11 -16.70 -25.87
CA THR A 172 -18.32 -16.23 -25.19
C THR A 172 -19.11 -17.37 -24.59
N ASP A 173 -19.81 -17.10 -23.48
CA ASP A 173 -20.83 -17.98 -22.87
C ASP A 173 -20.35 -19.44 -22.64
N LEU A 174 -19.07 -19.61 -22.32
CA LEU A 174 -18.42 -20.91 -22.11
C LEU A 174 -18.22 -21.20 -20.63
N THR A 175 -18.66 -22.37 -20.19
CA THR A 175 -18.27 -22.94 -18.89
C THR A 175 -17.14 -23.95 -19.07
N ILE A 176 -16.07 -23.87 -18.28
CA ILE A 176 -15.08 -24.95 -18.09
C ILE A 176 -15.25 -25.46 -16.67
N ARG A 177 -15.40 -26.76 -16.45
CA ARG A 177 -15.54 -27.30 -15.08
C ARG A 177 -14.87 -28.65 -14.89
N ASP A 178 -14.64 -29.00 -13.62
CA ASP A 178 -13.99 -30.24 -13.20
C ASP A 178 -12.64 -30.47 -13.91
N SER A 179 -11.82 -29.41 -14.02
CA SER A 179 -10.66 -29.39 -14.93
C SER A 179 -9.34 -29.05 -14.21
N LEU A 180 -8.22 -29.53 -14.77
CA LEU A 180 -6.87 -29.36 -14.23
C LEU A 180 -5.93 -28.74 -15.28
N PHE A 181 -5.22 -27.70 -14.88
CA PHE A 181 -4.20 -27.02 -15.68
C PHE A 181 -2.89 -26.95 -14.88
N VAL A 182 -1.80 -27.49 -15.41
CA VAL A 182 -0.52 -27.60 -14.70
C VAL A 182 0.64 -27.18 -15.59
N THR A 183 1.58 -26.41 -15.03
CA THR A 183 2.91 -26.20 -15.61
C THR A 183 4.00 -26.62 -14.64
N THR A 184 5.09 -27.18 -15.17
CA THR A 184 6.30 -27.61 -14.45
C THR A 184 7.50 -26.81 -14.95
N TYR A 185 8.55 -26.69 -14.15
CA TYR A 185 9.78 -26.04 -14.59
C TYR A 185 10.42 -26.82 -15.75
N GLU A 186 10.51 -28.15 -15.63
CA GLU A 186 11.19 -29.03 -16.58
C GLU A 186 10.60 -28.95 -18.00
N ASP A 187 9.27 -28.83 -18.10
CA ASP A 187 8.58 -28.90 -19.39
C ASP A 187 8.22 -27.52 -19.96
N CYS A 188 8.17 -26.48 -19.11
CA CYS A 188 7.69 -25.15 -19.48
C CYS A 188 8.72 -24.03 -19.29
N MET A 189 9.96 -24.34 -18.90
CA MET A 189 11.04 -23.35 -18.81
C MET A 189 11.47 -22.85 -20.18
N TYR A 190 11.77 -21.55 -20.25
CA TYR A 190 12.33 -20.89 -21.42
C TYR A 190 13.18 -19.68 -21.06
N GLU A 191 13.95 -19.20 -22.03
CA GLU A 191 14.69 -17.94 -21.94
C GLU A 191 13.86 -16.82 -22.61
N ASN A 192 13.53 -15.77 -21.86
CA ASN A 192 12.77 -14.64 -22.37
C ASN A 192 13.64 -13.67 -23.19
N GLU A 193 13.03 -12.62 -23.75
CA GLU A 193 13.73 -11.67 -24.64
C GLU A 193 14.93 -10.94 -24.01
N ASN A 194 14.99 -10.88 -22.68
CA ASN A 194 16.07 -10.25 -21.93
C ASN A 194 17.19 -11.25 -21.57
N GLY A 195 17.09 -12.51 -21.99
CA GLY A 195 18.01 -13.57 -21.63
C GLY A 195 17.75 -14.15 -20.23
N HIS A 196 16.57 -13.90 -19.65
CA HIS A 196 16.23 -14.39 -18.31
C HIS A 196 15.39 -15.66 -18.40
N THR A 197 15.64 -16.60 -17.50
CA THR A 197 14.81 -17.79 -17.29
C THR A 197 13.41 -17.36 -16.83
N ASP A 198 12.40 -17.95 -17.47
CA ASP A 198 10.98 -17.84 -17.16
C ASP A 198 10.32 -19.21 -17.34
N VAL A 199 9.11 -19.37 -16.81
CA VAL A 199 8.28 -20.57 -16.96
C VAL A 199 6.90 -20.12 -17.44
N ILE A 200 6.34 -20.85 -18.40
CA ILE A 200 5.00 -20.53 -18.92
C ILE A 200 3.99 -20.51 -17.77
N THR A 201 3.21 -19.44 -17.73
CA THR A 201 2.12 -19.27 -16.77
C THR A 201 1.03 -20.31 -17.00
N SER A 202 0.60 -20.96 -15.92
CA SER A 202 -0.57 -21.85 -15.95
C SER A 202 -1.87 -21.04 -15.96
N ALA A 203 -2.80 -21.38 -16.86
CA ALA A 203 -4.12 -20.75 -16.92
C ALA A 203 -5.16 -21.62 -17.62
N ALA A 204 -6.43 -21.53 -17.24
CA ALA A 204 -7.45 -22.42 -17.81
C ALA A 204 -7.78 -22.13 -19.28
N LEU A 205 -8.18 -20.89 -19.58
CA LEU A 205 -8.71 -20.53 -20.88
C LEU A 205 -7.57 -20.16 -21.85
N CYS A 206 -6.72 -19.20 -21.48
CA CYS A 206 -5.66 -18.77 -22.38
C CYS A 206 -4.36 -18.33 -21.70
N PHE A 207 -3.22 -18.58 -22.33
CA PHE A 207 -1.96 -17.96 -21.89
C PHE A 207 -1.98 -16.43 -22.15
N ALA A 208 -2.36 -15.99 -23.35
CA ALA A 208 -2.50 -14.57 -23.68
C ALA A 208 -3.81 -14.26 -24.40
N ASN A 209 -4.51 -13.21 -23.94
CA ASN A 209 -5.73 -12.69 -24.56
C ASN A 209 -5.49 -11.32 -25.20
N TYR A 210 -5.56 -11.23 -26.53
CA TYR A 210 -5.64 -9.96 -27.26
C TYR A 210 -7.07 -9.65 -27.74
N GLY A 211 -7.96 -10.64 -27.73
CA GLY A 211 -9.34 -10.54 -28.20
C GLY A 211 -10.34 -10.26 -27.07
N VAL A 212 -11.50 -10.91 -27.16
CA VAL A 212 -12.61 -10.74 -26.22
C VAL A 212 -12.97 -12.06 -25.54
N VAL A 213 -13.01 -12.05 -24.21
CA VAL A 213 -13.57 -13.12 -23.39
C VAL A 213 -14.77 -12.56 -22.62
N GLU A 214 -15.96 -13.13 -22.83
CA GLU A 214 -17.20 -12.59 -22.28
C GLU A 214 -18.09 -13.68 -21.69
N ASN A 215 -18.62 -13.46 -20.48
CA ASN A 215 -19.56 -14.37 -19.81
C ASN A 215 -19.05 -15.82 -19.66
N CYS A 216 -17.74 -15.99 -19.48
CA CYS A 216 -17.14 -17.30 -19.29
C CYS A 216 -17.02 -17.66 -17.81
N GLU A 217 -17.34 -18.89 -17.44
CA GLU A 217 -17.19 -19.43 -16.09
C GLU A 217 -16.15 -20.55 -16.08
N VAL A 218 -15.22 -20.53 -15.13
CA VAL A 218 -14.17 -21.53 -15.01
C VAL A 218 -14.14 -22.09 -13.58
N GLU A 219 -14.37 -23.39 -13.45
CA GLU A 219 -14.11 -24.19 -12.25
C GLU A 219 -12.92 -25.11 -12.50
N ALA A 220 -11.77 -24.77 -11.93
CA ALA A 220 -10.55 -25.51 -12.18
C ALA A 220 -9.55 -25.48 -11.02
N LYS A 221 -8.64 -26.45 -11.05
CA LYS A 221 -7.38 -26.41 -10.32
C LYS A 221 -6.29 -25.95 -11.28
N VAL A 222 -5.69 -24.79 -11.01
CA VAL A 222 -4.64 -24.18 -11.83
C VAL A 222 -3.35 -24.13 -11.03
N ILE A 223 -2.37 -24.93 -11.43
CA ILE A 223 -1.08 -25.08 -10.75
C ILE A 223 0.02 -24.55 -11.67
N GLY A 224 0.68 -23.46 -11.28
CA GLY A 224 1.81 -22.90 -11.98
C GLY A 224 3.08 -23.13 -11.18
N ALA A 225 4.09 -23.76 -11.80
CA ALA A 225 5.42 -23.90 -11.20
C ALA A 225 5.92 -22.55 -10.66
N TRP A 226 5.76 -21.49 -11.45
CA TRP A 226 6.13 -20.13 -11.09
C TRP A 226 4.91 -19.20 -10.99
N ASP A 227 4.25 -18.90 -12.11
CA ASP A 227 3.13 -17.96 -12.17
C ASP A 227 1.83 -18.67 -12.55
N ALA A 228 0.69 -18.14 -12.08
CA ALA A 228 -0.62 -18.73 -12.35
C ALA A 228 -1.73 -17.68 -12.51
N GLY A 229 -2.66 -17.92 -13.43
CA GLY A 229 -3.86 -17.11 -13.63
C GLY A 229 -5.09 -18.00 -13.78
N GLY A 230 -6.17 -17.77 -13.04
CA GLY A 230 -7.30 -18.71 -13.05
C GLY A 230 -7.95 -18.89 -14.44
N ILE A 231 -8.20 -17.79 -15.16
CA ILE A 231 -8.77 -17.83 -16.53
C ILE A 231 -7.69 -17.54 -17.57
N ALA A 232 -6.94 -16.45 -17.41
CA ALA A 232 -5.92 -16.03 -18.37
C ALA A 232 -4.54 -15.84 -17.74
N GLY A 233 -3.46 -16.12 -18.47
CA GLY A 233 -2.13 -15.70 -18.05
C GLY A 233 -2.01 -14.17 -18.16
N ILE A 234 -2.09 -13.64 -19.37
CA ILE A 234 -1.92 -12.22 -19.68
C ILE A 234 -3.15 -11.72 -20.43
N ASN A 235 -3.75 -10.63 -19.95
CA ASN A 235 -4.85 -9.98 -20.64
C ASN A 235 -4.39 -8.66 -21.28
N HIS A 236 -4.29 -8.61 -22.61
CA HIS A 236 -4.12 -7.39 -23.41
C HIS A 236 -5.46 -6.87 -23.96
N GLY A 237 -6.44 -7.77 -24.12
CA GLY A 237 -7.76 -7.48 -24.66
C GLY A 237 -8.80 -7.16 -23.58
N GLN A 238 -9.98 -7.79 -23.72
CA GLN A 238 -11.11 -7.55 -22.82
C GLN A 238 -11.57 -8.86 -22.17
N MET A 239 -11.81 -8.80 -20.86
CA MET A 239 -12.47 -9.84 -20.09
C MET A 239 -13.67 -9.23 -19.37
N THR A 240 -14.88 -9.65 -19.72
CA THR A 240 -16.12 -9.07 -19.17
C THR A 240 -17.05 -10.16 -18.64
N GLY A 241 -17.63 -9.96 -17.45
CA GLY A 241 -18.63 -10.87 -16.90
C GLY A 241 -18.11 -12.29 -16.61
N CYS A 242 -16.79 -12.44 -16.45
CA CYS A 242 -16.17 -13.74 -16.27
C CYS A 242 -16.11 -14.14 -14.79
N LYS A 243 -16.19 -15.43 -14.50
CA LYS A 243 -16.14 -15.97 -13.14
C LYS A 243 -15.13 -17.10 -13.00
N PHE A 244 -14.36 -17.10 -11.91
CA PHE A 244 -13.47 -18.21 -11.54
C PHE A 244 -13.87 -18.82 -10.19
N THR A 245 -13.89 -20.15 -10.11
CA THR A 245 -14.02 -20.99 -8.92
C THR A 245 -12.93 -22.07 -8.91
N GLY A 246 -12.59 -22.59 -7.72
CA GLY A 246 -11.53 -23.61 -7.56
C GLY A 246 -10.26 -23.05 -6.92
N THR A 247 -9.08 -23.45 -7.38
CA THR A 247 -7.79 -23.00 -6.83
C THR A 247 -6.81 -22.53 -7.89
N VAL A 248 -6.09 -21.44 -7.59
CA VAL A 248 -4.95 -20.93 -8.34
C VAL A 248 -3.72 -20.99 -7.43
N GLU A 249 -2.71 -21.75 -7.82
CA GLU A 249 -1.50 -22.01 -7.03
C GLU A 249 -0.27 -21.67 -7.88
N GLY A 250 0.38 -20.55 -7.59
CA GLY A 250 1.68 -20.16 -8.16
C GLY A 250 2.84 -20.45 -7.20
N GLY A 251 4.06 -20.52 -7.73
CA GLY A 251 5.27 -20.71 -6.94
C GLY A 251 5.36 -22.10 -6.30
N THR A 252 4.85 -23.13 -7.00
CA THR A 252 4.86 -24.51 -6.51
C THR A 252 6.20 -25.22 -6.71
N ASP A 253 7.10 -24.66 -7.53
CA ASP A 253 8.45 -25.18 -7.75
C ASP A 253 9.47 -24.66 -6.72
N GLN A 254 9.52 -25.34 -5.58
CA GLN A 254 10.40 -24.97 -4.46
C GLN A 254 11.74 -25.71 -4.46
N GLY A 255 11.86 -26.79 -5.25
CA GLY A 255 12.98 -27.73 -5.16
C GLY A 255 14.01 -27.61 -6.29
N THR A 256 13.69 -26.91 -7.37
CA THR A 256 14.59 -26.80 -8.52
C THR A 256 15.77 -25.88 -8.22
N GLU A 257 16.99 -26.32 -8.53
CA GLU A 257 18.20 -25.50 -8.44
C GLU A 257 18.50 -24.80 -9.76
N SER A 258 18.77 -23.51 -9.69
CA SER A 258 19.18 -22.68 -10.82
C SER A 258 20.51 -23.16 -11.42
N PRO A 259 20.62 -23.30 -12.76
CA PRO A 259 21.91 -23.51 -13.40
C PRO A 259 22.87 -22.33 -13.15
N GLU A 260 24.16 -22.61 -12.98
CA GLU A 260 25.19 -21.57 -12.75
C GLU A 260 25.09 -20.44 -13.82
N ASN A 261 24.96 -19.19 -13.37
CA ASN A 261 24.89 -17.96 -14.18
C ASN A 261 23.62 -17.75 -15.00
N THR A 262 22.45 -18.20 -14.54
CA THR A 262 21.17 -17.82 -15.16
C THR A 262 20.54 -16.63 -14.44
N PHE A 263 20.14 -15.62 -15.22
CA PHE A 263 19.32 -14.52 -14.71
C PHE A 263 17.87 -14.97 -14.71
N THR A 264 17.12 -14.67 -13.66
CA THR A 264 15.68 -15.00 -13.58
C THR A 264 14.85 -13.75 -13.85
N LYS A 265 13.60 -13.91 -14.26
CA LYS A 265 12.64 -12.81 -14.23
C LYS A 265 12.58 -12.18 -12.84
N HIS A 266 12.34 -10.88 -12.79
CA HIS A 266 12.42 -10.12 -11.55
C HIS A 266 11.19 -10.26 -10.64
N SER A 267 10.03 -10.60 -11.19
CA SER A 267 8.77 -10.59 -10.44
C SER A 267 7.86 -11.75 -10.81
N MET A 268 7.14 -12.29 -9.84
CA MET A 268 6.20 -13.39 -9.96
C MET A 268 4.81 -12.98 -9.48
N PHE A 269 3.79 -13.48 -10.18
CA PHE A 269 2.42 -13.04 -10.01
C PHE A 269 1.43 -14.21 -10.02
N ALA A 270 0.40 -14.11 -9.19
CA ALA A 270 -0.75 -15.01 -9.23
C ALA A 270 -2.06 -14.22 -9.17
N GLY A 271 -3.08 -14.62 -9.95
CA GLY A 271 -4.40 -14.00 -9.88
C GLY A 271 -5.57 -14.89 -10.26
N GLY A 272 -6.72 -14.68 -9.61
CA GLY A 272 -7.92 -15.51 -9.81
C GLY A 272 -8.57 -15.37 -11.19
N ILE A 273 -8.52 -14.19 -11.81
CA ILE A 273 -9.00 -13.99 -13.19
C ILE A 273 -7.83 -14.03 -14.16
N CYS A 274 -6.80 -13.22 -13.92
CA CYS A 274 -5.58 -13.29 -14.72
C CYS A 274 -4.31 -13.12 -13.90
N ARG A 275 -3.17 -13.59 -14.42
CA ARG A 275 -1.89 -13.32 -13.79
C ARG A 275 -1.43 -11.87 -13.98
N SER A 276 -1.60 -11.29 -15.17
CA SER A 276 -1.28 -9.88 -15.43
C SER A 276 -2.27 -9.21 -16.38
N ASN A 277 -2.69 -7.99 -16.05
CA ASN A 277 -3.63 -7.20 -16.83
C ASN A 277 -2.96 -5.98 -17.48
N PHE A 278 -3.02 -5.92 -18.81
CA PHE A 278 -2.66 -4.79 -19.67
C PHE A 278 -3.89 -4.18 -20.34
N GLY A 279 -4.98 -4.94 -20.45
CA GLY A 279 -6.23 -4.52 -21.07
C GLY A 279 -7.30 -4.16 -20.04
N THR A 280 -8.53 -4.61 -20.31
CA THR A 280 -9.71 -4.33 -19.47
C THR A 280 -10.26 -5.59 -18.83
N ILE A 281 -10.50 -5.54 -17.52
CA ILE A 281 -11.28 -6.53 -16.77
C ILE A 281 -12.49 -5.81 -16.19
N LYS A 282 -13.70 -6.29 -16.50
CA LYS A 282 -14.93 -5.64 -16.06
C LYS A 282 -15.99 -6.62 -15.60
N ASN A 283 -16.66 -6.32 -14.49
CA ASN A 283 -17.74 -7.16 -13.95
C ASN A 283 -17.31 -8.62 -13.71
N CYS A 284 -16.04 -8.86 -13.38
CA CYS A 284 -15.52 -10.21 -13.17
C CYS A 284 -15.55 -10.59 -11.69
N VAL A 285 -15.67 -11.89 -11.40
CA VAL A 285 -15.80 -12.41 -10.04
C VAL A 285 -14.83 -13.55 -9.81
N ASN A 286 -13.99 -13.44 -8.79
CA ASN A 286 -13.22 -14.57 -8.27
C ASN A 286 -13.84 -15.11 -6.98
N GLU A 287 -14.21 -16.39 -6.96
CA GLU A 287 -14.63 -17.14 -5.76
C GLU A 287 -13.60 -18.21 -5.37
N GLY A 288 -12.59 -18.46 -6.21
CA GLY A 288 -11.55 -19.45 -5.96
C GLY A 288 -10.41 -18.92 -5.06
N ALA A 289 -9.76 -19.82 -4.34
CA ALA A 289 -8.58 -19.47 -3.54
C ALA A 289 -7.37 -19.21 -4.44
N VAL A 290 -6.60 -18.16 -4.14
CA VAL A 290 -5.38 -17.79 -4.86
C VAL A 290 -4.20 -17.86 -3.89
N SER A 291 -3.16 -18.60 -4.26
CA SER A 291 -1.92 -18.67 -3.49
C SER A 291 -0.69 -18.44 -4.37
N LEU A 292 0.30 -17.72 -3.84
CA LEU A 292 1.62 -17.56 -4.46
C LEU A 292 2.71 -17.90 -3.46
N GLY A 293 3.33 -19.06 -3.64
CA GLY A 293 4.49 -19.51 -2.89
C GLY A 293 5.80 -18.86 -3.34
N ALA A 294 6.79 -18.95 -2.48
CA ALA A 294 8.18 -18.69 -2.83
C ALA A 294 8.74 -19.86 -3.65
N ILE A 295 9.59 -19.58 -4.63
CA ILE A 295 10.41 -20.59 -5.32
C ILE A 295 11.79 -20.72 -4.66
N SER A 296 12.58 -21.69 -5.13
CA SER A 296 13.96 -21.93 -4.71
C SER A 296 14.81 -20.65 -4.70
N GLU A 297 15.55 -20.43 -3.61
CA GLU A 297 16.40 -19.24 -3.39
C GLU A 297 17.57 -19.13 -4.38
N THR A 298 17.89 -20.21 -5.09
CA THR A 298 18.88 -20.19 -6.16
C THR A 298 18.43 -19.34 -7.36
N PHE A 299 17.12 -19.06 -7.47
CA PHE A 299 16.57 -18.09 -8.41
C PHE A 299 16.40 -16.73 -7.71
N TYR A 300 17.03 -15.70 -8.24
CA TYR A 300 16.96 -14.36 -7.68
C TYR A 300 15.74 -13.60 -8.23
N VAL A 301 14.61 -13.69 -7.51
CA VAL A 301 13.36 -12.98 -7.77
C VAL A 301 13.15 -11.91 -6.70
N HIS A 302 12.86 -10.68 -7.12
CA HIS A 302 12.72 -9.54 -6.21
C HIS A 302 11.32 -9.40 -5.63
N ASP A 303 10.29 -9.69 -6.43
CA ASP A 303 8.91 -9.35 -6.08
C ASP A 303 7.96 -10.54 -6.30
N PHE A 304 7.16 -10.86 -5.29
CA PHE A 304 6.05 -11.80 -5.36
C PHE A 304 4.75 -11.04 -5.07
N ALA A 305 3.78 -11.05 -6.00
CA ALA A 305 2.49 -10.40 -5.78
C ALA A 305 1.29 -11.28 -6.15
N ALA A 306 0.43 -11.53 -5.18
CA ALA A 306 -0.83 -12.25 -5.35
C ALA A 306 -2.02 -11.29 -5.30
N GLY A 307 -3.02 -11.51 -6.17
CA GLY A 307 -4.28 -10.78 -6.09
C GLY A 307 -5.51 -11.62 -6.41
N GLY A 308 -6.65 -11.30 -5.81
CA GLY A 308 -7.88 -12.06 -6.05
C GLY A 308 -8.38 -11.99 -7.50
N ILE A 309 -8.18 -10.87 -8.18
CA ILE A 309 -8.52 -10.69 -9.60
C ILE A 309 -7.26 -10.78 -10.46
N SER A 310 -6.23 -10.01 -10.13
CA SER A 310 -4.96 -10.04 -10.86
C SER A 310 -3.73 -9.99 -9.96
N GLY A 311 -2.67 -10.69 -10.30
CA GLY A 311 -1.39 -10.51 -9.60
C GLY A 311 -0.80 -9.13 -9.87
N CYS A 312 -0.85 -8.68 -11.12
CA CYS A 312 -0.38 -7.36 -11.55
C CYS A 312 -1.40 -6.66 -12.48
N ASN A 313 -1.67 -5.39 -12.24
CA ASN A 313 -2.38 -4.49 -13.15
C ASN A 313 -1.41 -3.41 -13.62
N THR A 314 -1.12 -3.37 -14.91
CA THR A 314 -0.10 -2.48 -15.49
C THR A 314 -0.64 -1.07 -15.74
N GLU A 315 0.22 -0.13 -16.16
CA GLU A 315 -0.14 1.28 -16.40
C GLU A 315 -1.29 1.46 -17.41
N GLU A 316 -1.41 0.55 -18.39
CA GLU A 316 -2.49 0.54 -19.38
C GLU A 316 -3.75 -0.21 -18.89
N GLY A 317 -3.60 -1.01 -17.82
CA GLY A 317 -4.59 -1.92 -17.31
C GLY A 317 -5.71 -1.23 -16.51
N THR A 318 -6.93 -1.67 -16.75
CA THR A 318 -8.12 -1.23 -16.01
C THR A 318 -8.86 -2.42 -15.42
N ILE A 319 -9.27 -2.31 -14.15
CA ILE A 319 -10.14 -3.27 -13.49
C ILE A 319 -11.33 -2.50 -12.91
N GLU A 320 -12.53 -2.83 -13.39
CA GLU A 320 -13.77 -2.12 -13.06
C GLU A 320 -14.85 -3.08 -12.56
N ASP A 321 -15.62 -2.65 -11.55
CA ASP A 321 -16.84 -3.33 -11.07
C ASP A 321 -16.63 -4.83 -10.74
N SER A 322 -15.41 -5.20 -10.34
CA SER A 322 -15.00 -6.60 -10.16
C SER A 322 -14.89 -6.97 -8.68
N ARG A 323 -15.07 -8.26 -8.37
CA ARG A 323 -15.21 -8.73 -6.98
C ARG A 323 -14.38 -9.95 -6.67
N ASN A 324 -13.69 -9.92 -5.54
CA ASN A 324 -13.03 -11.08 -4.97
C ASN A 324 -13.77 -11.57 -3.71
N LEU A 325 -14.09 -12.85 -3.69
CA LEU A 325 -14.68 -13.58 -2.57
C LEU A 325 -13.77 -14.71 -2.07
N GLY A 326 -12.81 -15.16 -2.90
CA GLY A 326 -11.87 -16.20 -2.53
C GLY A 326 -10.68 -15.67 -1.72
N ASP A 327 -10.11 -16.51 -0.87
CA ASP A 327 -8.95 -16.13 -0.07
C ASP A 327 -7.70 -15.94 -0.94
N VAL A 328 -6.88 -14.95 -0.58
CA VAL A 328 -5.62 -14.63 -1.24
C VAL A 328 -4.48 -14.80 -0.25
N THR A 329 -3.54 -15.69 -0.56
CA THR A 329 -2.34 -15.94 0.25
C THR A 329 -1.08 -15.69 -0.55
N GLY A 330 -0.12 -14.95 -0.01
CA GLY A 330 1.18 -14.74 -0.64
C GLY A 330 2.34 -14.75 0.35
N VAL A 331 3.54 -14.55 -0.19
CA VAL A 331 4.78 -14.52 0.60
C VAL A 331 5.38 -13.13 0.76
N GLN A 332 4.99 -12.16 -0.08
CA GLN A 332 5.53 -10.80 -0.06
C GLN A 332 4.46 -9.72 -0.22
N LEU A 333 3.77 -9.64 -1.36
CA LEU A 333 2.69 -8.68 -1.60
C LEU A 333 1.37 -9.44 -1.82
N SER A 334 0.30 -9.06 -1.11
CA SER A 334 -1.02 -9.66 -1.30
C SER A 334 -2.13 -8.63 -1.20
N GLY A 335 -2.88 -8.47 -2.29
CA GLY A 335 -4.02 -7.58 -2.38
C GLY A 335 -5.32 -8.35 -2.62
N GLY A 336 -6.42 -7.99 -1.97
CA GLY A 336 -7.70 -8.66 -2.21
C GLY A 336 -8.19 -8.58 -3.66
N ILE A 337 -7.86 -7.52 -4.39
CA ILE A 337 -8.16 -7.38 -5.83
C ILE A 337 -6.91 -7.55 -6.67
N VAL A 338 -5.86 -6.76 -6.37
CA VAL A 338 -4.61 -6.79 -7.13
C VAL A 338 -3.40 -6.82 -6.21
N GLY A 339 -2.44 -7.72 -6.44
CA GLY A 339 -1.17 -7.68 -5.71
C GLY A 339 -0.40 -6.38 -5.96
N ALA A 340 -0.22 -6.05 -7.23
CA ALA A 340 0.53 -4.89 -7.72
C ALA A 340 -0.28 -4.05 -8.74
N ASN A 341 -0.62 -2.78 -8.44
CA ASN A 341 -1.37 -1.87 -9.34
C ASN A 341 -0.58 -0.64 -9.82
N TRP A 342 -0.44 -0.50 -11.14
CA TRP A 342 0.16 0.63 -11.86
C TRP A 342 -0.88 1.35 -12.73
N GLY A 343 -2.03 0.73 -12.96
CA GLY A 343 -3.14 1.27 -13.75
C GLY A 343 -4.29 1.78 -12.88
N SER A 344 -5.53 1.45 -13.24
CA SER A 344 -6.72 1.91 -12.51
C SER A 344 -7.55 0.76 -11.95
N LEU A 345 -7.93 0.88 -10.68
CA LEU A 345 -8.95 0.07 -10.01
C LEU A 345 -10.14 0.97 -9.69
N TYR A 346 -11.31 0.62 -10.21
CA TYR A 346 -12.53 1.38 -9.99
C TYR A 346 -13.66 0.47 -9.53
N LYS A 347 -14.37 0.84 -8.47
CA LYS A 347 -15.58 0.11 -8.01
C LYS A 347 -15.36 -1.38 -7.69
N CYS A 348 -14.15 -1.74 -7.26
CA CYS A 348 -13.83 -3.13 -6.94
C CYS A 348 -14.15 -3.47 -5.48
N GLN A 349 -14.48 -4.73 -5.20
CA GLN A 349 -14.89 -5.17 -3.86
C GLN A 349 -14.19 -6.46 -3.44
N ASN A 350 -13.51 -6.45 -2.30
CA ASN A 350 -12.93 -7.63 -1.68
C ASN A 350 -13.75 -8.07 -0.46
N SER A 351 -14.02 -9.36 -0.36
CA SER A 351 -14.60 -10.03 0.80
C SER A 351 -13.84 -11.30 1.21
N GLY A 352 -12.94 -11.80 0.36
CA GLY A 352 -12.04 -12.90 0.71
C GLY A 352 -10.95 -12.44 1.69
N GLY A 353 -10.47 -13.36 2.52
CA GLY A 353 -9.34 -13.09 3.42
C GLY A 353 -8.06 -12.85 2.63
N VAL A 354 -7.25 -11.88 3.06
CA VAL A 354 -5.93 -11.59 2.50
C VAL A 354 -4.89 -11.90 3.57
N HIS A 355 -3.99 -12.81 3.26
CA HIS A 355 -2.98 -13.30 4.19
C HIS A 355 -1.60 -13.29 3.57
N LEU A 356 -0.60 -12.89 4.36
CA LEU A 356 0.80 -13.12 4.04
C LEU A 356 1.42 -14.07 5.05
N GLU A 357 2.12 -15.09 4.54
CA GLU A 357 2.96 -15.96 5.36
C GLU A 357 4.43 -15.64 5.05
N GLN A 358 5.13 -15.05 6.02
CA GLN A 358 6.54 -14.73 5.85
C GLN A 358 7.36 -16.02 5.73
N MET A 359 8.18 -16.09 4.68
CA MET A 359 9.16 -17.15 4.50
C MET A 359 10.49 -16.80 5.18
N GLU A 360 11.23 -17.80 5.66
CA GLU A 360 12.61 -17.56 6.09
C GLU A 360 13.48 -17.45 4.83
N ARG A 361 14.18 -16.32 4.66
CA ARG A 361 15.11 -16.03 3.57
C ARG A 361 16.34 -15.29 4.09
N ASP A 362 17.44 -15.36 3.35
CA ASP A 362 18.72 -14.74 3.72
C ASP A 362 18.73 -13.20 3.63
N TYR A 363 17.69 -12.57 3.09
CA TYR A 363 17.55 -11.12 2.93
C TYR A 363 16.19 -10.61 3.42
N VAL A 364 16.11 -9.30 3.65
CA VAL A 364 14.91 -8.61 4.14
C VAL A 364 13.97 -8.32 2.99
N GLU A 365 12.72 -8.75 3.09
CA GLU A 365 11.68 -8.51 2.09
C GLU A 365 10.65 -7.50 2.57
N THR A 366 10.12 -6.72 1.65
CA THR A 366 8.98 -5.83 1.93
C THR A 366 7.71 -6.67 1.92
N LEU A 367 7.15 -6.95 3.09
CA LEU A 367 5.84 -7.57 3.20
C LEU A 367 4.77 -6.49 3.10
N VAL A 368 3.67 -6.68 2.36
CA VAL A 368 2.50 -5.79 2.42
C VAL A 368 1.22 -6.57 2.15
N SER A 369 0.30 -6.54 3.11
CA SER A 369 -1.03 -7.14 2.98
C SER A 369 -2.06 -6.03 2.92
N ALA A 370 -2.93 -6.05 1.91
CA ALA A 370 -3.92 -5.00 1.72
C ALA A 370 -5.26 -5.54 1.25
N GLY A 371 -6.36 -4.95 1.73
CA GLY A 371 -7.71 -5.38 1.38
C GLY A 371 -8.03 -5.24 -0.11
N VAL A 372 -7.41 -4.31 -0.82
CA VAL A 372 -7.60 -4.09 -2.27
C VAL A 372 -6.29 -4.24 -3.03
N CYS A 373 -5.26 -3.46 -2.67
CA CYS A 373 -3.99 -3.44 -3.40
C CYS A 373 -2.73 -3.31 -2.54
N ALA A 374 -1.83 -4.31 -2.57
CA ALA A 374 -0.63 -4.34 -1.73
C ALA A 374 0.49 -3.41 -2.20
N SER A 375 0.59 -3.10 -3.49
CA SER A 375 1.54 -2.12 -4.00
C SER A 375 0.87 -1.25 -5.03
N ASN A 376 0.54 -0.01 -4.66
CA ASN A 376 -0.17 0.93 -5.51
C ASN A 376 0.78 2.01 -6.04
N GLY A 377 1.05 1.95 -7.34
CA GLY A 377 1.64 3.03 -8.15
C GLY A 377 0.66 3.65 -9.14
N GLY A 378 -0.62 3.25 -9.13
CA GLY A 378 -1.69 3.75 -10.00
C GLY A 378 -2.83 4.39 -9.20
N THR A 379 -4.06 4.28 -9.67
CA THR A 379 -5.25 4.83 -9.00
C THR A 379 -6.13 3.74 -8.42
N VAL A 380 -6.55 3.92 -7.16
CA VAL A 380 -7.59 3.11 -6.50
C VAL A 380 -8.74 4.03 -6.14
N ASP A 381 -9.88 3.88 -6.81
CA ASP A 381 -11.05 4.75 -6.62
C ASP A 381 -12.30 3.92 -6.32
N THR A 382 -13.03 4.29 -5.27
CA THR A 382 -14.34 3.70 -4.96
C THR A 382 -14.24 2.19 -4.71
N CYS A 383 -13.14 1.74 -4.10
CA CYS A 383 -12.93 0.34 -3.77
C CYS A 383 -13.30 0.02 -2.32
N VAL A 384 -13.72 -1.22 -2.06
CA VAL A 384 -14.20 -1.64 -0.74
C VAL A 384 -13.53 -2.94 -0.31
N ASN A 385 -13.10 -3.01 0.95
CA ASN A 385 -12.68 -4.24 1.59
C ASN A 385 -13.57 -4.61 2.79
N THR A 386 -14.00 -5.86 2.84
CA THR A 386 -14.69 -6.48 3.98
C THR A 386 -14.01 -7.76 4.44
N GLY A 387 -13.01 -8.23 3.70
CA GLY A 387 -12.21 -9.39 4.07
C GLY A 387 -11.17 -9.05 5.13
N ALA A 388 -10.83 -10.03 5.96
CA ALA A 388 -9.74 -9.91 6.93
C ALA A 388 -8.39 -9.72 6.21
N VAL A 389 -7.54 -8.82 6.69
CA VAL A 389 -6.21 -8.54 6.16
C VAL A 389 -5.20 -8.80 7.26
N THR A 390 -4.35 -9.80 7.04
CA THR A 390 -3.46 -10.35 8.08
C THR A 390 -2.08 -10.66 7.53
N ILE A 391 -1.12 -10.76 8.44
CA ILE A 391 0.27 -11.16 8.15
C ILE A 391 0.75 -12.05 9.29
N SER A 392 1.33 -13.21 8.95
CA SER A 392 2.13 -14.05 9.84
C SER A 392 3.62 -13.75 9.60
N GLN A 393 4.23 -13.01 10.53
CA GLN A 393 5.67 -12.71 10.49
C GLN A 393 6.44 -13.63 11.44
N LYS A 394 7.58 -14.15 10.97
CA LYS A 394 8.55 -14.93 11.75
C LYS A 394 9.63 -14.05 12.36
N ARG A 395 10.16 -13.08 11.59
CA ARG A 395 11.23 -12.15 11.99
C ARG A 395 11.18 -10.93 11.07
N LEU A 396 11.02 -9.70 11.56
CA LEU A 396 11.55 -8.45 10.97
C LEU A 396 10.89 -7.20 11.56
N SER A 397 11.36 -6.08 11.00
CA SER A 397 11.64 -4.81 11.62
C SER A 397 10.65 -3.71 11.37
N PHE A 398 9.37 -3.95 11.13
CA PHE A 398 8.43 -2.84 10.99
C PHE A 398 7.08 -3.25 11.58
N GLY A 399 6.23 -2.28 11.97
CA GLY A 399 4.84 -2.61 12.28
C GLY A 399 4.19 -3.33 11.10
N ASN A 400 3.23 -4.21 11.36
CA ASN A 400 2.57 -5.00 10.31
C ASN A 400 2.06 -4.06 9.20
N PRO A 401 2.60 -4.14 7.97
CA PRO A 401 2.20 -3.30 6.83
C PRO A 401 0.86 -3.79 6.27
N ILE A 402 -0.16 -3.69 7.12
CA ILE A 402 -1.54 -4.06 6.88
C ILE A 402 -2.30 -2.80 6.52
N TYR A 403 -2.95 -2.84 5.37
CA TYR A 403 -3.76 -1.74 4.87
C TYR A 403 -5.19 -2.22 4.61
N GLY A 404 -6.18 -1.48 5.10
CA GLY A 404 -7.59 -1.77 4.85
C GLY A 404 -7.93 -1.70 3.37
N VAL A 405 -7.28 -0.81 2.61
CA VAL A 405 -7.50 -0.62 1.17
C VAL A 405 -6.21 -0.85 0.38
N ALA A 406 -5.26 0.08 0.41
CA ALA A 406 -4.08 -0.01 -0.45
C ALA A 406 -2.84 0.67 0.13
N CYS A 407 -1.67 0.27 -0.35
CA CYS A 407 -0.38 0.82 0.09
C CYS A 407 0.28 1.68 -1.00
N ASN A 408 0.47 2.98 -0.74
CA ASN A 408 1.18 3.90 -1.62
C ASN A 408 2.69 4.02 -1.31
N THR A 409 3.15 3.48 -0.17
CA THR A 409 4.53 3.71 0.32
C THR A 409 5.60 2.99 -0.50
N VAL A 410 5.22 1.98 -1.28
CA VAL A 410 6.14 1.31 -2.23
C VAL A 410 6.44 2.23 -3.44
N ASN A 411 5.54 3.16 -3.76
CA ASN A 411 5.67 4.10 -4.89
C ASN A 411 5.28 5.53 -4.49
N PRO A 412 5.99 6.15 -3.53
CA PRO A 412 5.60 7.44 -2.97
C PRO A 412 5.63 8.51 -4.06
N GLY A 413 4.47 9.10 -4.37
CA GLY A 413 4.31 10.13 -5.42
C GLY A 413 3.74 9.64 -6.75
N LYS A 414 3.32 8.38 -6.87
CA LYS A 414 2.58 7.88 -8.05
C LYS A 414 1.20 7.32 -7.72
N GLY A 415 1.08 6.57 -6.62
CA GLY A 415 -0.18 5.98 -6.18
C GLY A 415 -1.17 7.02 -5.66
N THR A 416 -2.43 6.94 -6.09
CA THR A 416 -3.55 7.69 -5.50
C THR A 416 -4.63 6.74 -4.99
N ILE A 417 -5.24 7.11 -3.87
CA ILE A 417 -6.41 6.42 -3.32
C ILE A 417 -7.51 7.47 -3.14
N GLU A 418 -8.69 7.17 -3.63
CA GLU A 418 -9.85 8.05 -3.60
C GLU A 418 -11.09 7.26 -3.18
N ASN A 419 -11.95 7.89 -2.35
CA ASN A 419 -13.29 7.41 -2.02
C ASN A 419 -13.36 5.91 -1.69
N SER A 420 -12.40 5.36 -0.95
CA SER A 420 -12.28 3.92 -0.72
C SER A 420 -12.45 3.56 0.74
N PHE A 421 -12.91 2.33 1.01
CA PHE A 421 -13.45 1.97 2.32
C PHE A 421 -12.99 0.60 2.79
N TYR A 422 -12.91 0.42 4.11
CA TYR A 422 -12.79 -0.90 4.71
C TYR A 422 -13.63 -1.03 5.99
N LEU A 423 -14.08 -2.25 6.27
CA LEU A 423 -14.84 -2.57 7.48
C LEU A 423 -13.93 -2.56 8.73
N ASP A 424 -14.37 -1.90 9.80
CA ASP A 424 -13.64 -1.88 11.08
C ASP A 424 -13.40 -3.30 11.61
N GLY A 425 -12.21 -3.51 12.18
CA GLY A 425 -11.78 -4.80 12.68
C GLY A 425 -11.32 -5.81 11.62
N THR A 426 -11.44 -5.52 10.32
CA THR A 426 -10.91 -6.44 9.29
C THR A 426 -9.45 -6.20 8.96
N ALA A 427 -8.91 -5.02 9.25
CA ALA A 427 -7.51 -4.68 9.07
C ALA A 427 -7.01 -3.87 10.28
N GLU A 428 -5.89 -4.30 10.87
CA GLU A 428 -5.20 -3.58 11.96
C GLU A 428 -4.30 -2.45 11.41
N GLN A 429 -4.85 -1.60 10.54
CA GLN A 429 -4.13 -0.47 9.97
C GLN A 429 -3.85 0.59 11.06
N VAL A 430 -2.57 0.89 11.29
CA VAL A 430 -2.11 1.83 12.34
C VAL A 430 -2.25 3.29 11.90
N TYR A 431 -2.18 3.53 10.59
CA TYR A 431 -1.97 4.84 9.98
C TYR A 431 -3.14 5.22 9.05
N PRO A 432 -3.87 6.33 9.28
CA PRO A 432 -4.92 6.77 8.39
C PRO A 432 -4.31 7.22 7.07
N GLN A 433 -5.00 6.87 5.98
CA GLN A 433 -4.54 7.14 4.62
C GLN A 433 -5.51 8.03 3.88
N ARG A 434 -4.96 8.92 3.06
CA ARG A 434 -5.76 9.81 2.24
C ARG A 434 -6.70 9.00 1.33
N GLY A 435 -7.97 9.41 1.31
CA GLY A 435 -9.00 8.77 0.48
C GLY A 435 -9.44 7.39 0.97
N VAL A 436 -9.03 6.98 2.19
CA VAL A 436 -9.47 5.74 2.85
C VAL A 436 -10.31 6.10 4.07
N ARG A 437 -11.50 5.51 4.18
CA ARG A 437 -12.34 5.61 5.39
C ARG A 437 -12.61 4.23 5.98
N ARG A 438 -12.44 4.14 7.29
CA ARG A 438 -12.89 2.97 8.07
C ARG A 438 -14.38 3.12 8.36
N LEU A 439 -15.16 2.09 8.07
CA LEU A 439 -16.60 2.06 8.31
C LEU A 439 -16.93 1.05 9.40
N SER A 440 -17.75 1.45 10.36
CA SER A 440 -18.34 0.51 11.32
C SER A 440 -19.28 -0.48 10.62
N ALA A 441 -19.63 -1.57 11.30
CA ALA A 441 -20.59 -2.53 10.78
C ALA A 441 -21.98 -1.93 10.52
N ASP A 442 -22.36 -0.86 11.23
CA ASP A 442 -23.66 -0.18 11.09
C ASP A 442 -23.69 0.84 9.94
N GLU A 443 -22.55 1.45 9.63
CA GLU A 443 -22.37 2.31 8.45
C GLU A 443 -22.25 1.50 7.16
N MET A 444 -21.75 0.26 7.26
CA MET A 444 -21.49 -0.58 6.09
C MET A 444 -22.77 -0.78 5.23
N PRO A 445 -23.96 -1.14 5.74
CA PRO A 445 -25.16 -1.21 4.90
C PRO A 445 -25.53 0.09 4.17
N GLN A 446 -25.04 1.24 4.65
CA GLN A 446 -25.33 2.57 4.11
C GLN A 446 -24.25 3.08 3.14
N TYR A 447 -23.13 2.35 2.96
CA TYR A 447 -22.01 2.79 2.10
C TYR A 447 -22.38 2.92 0.62
N ALA A 448 -23.49 2.34 0.17
CA ALA A 448 -23.95 2.43 -1.22
C ALA A 448 -24.11 3.88 -1.72
N ALA A 449 -24.41 4.83 -0.82
CA ALA A 449 -24.43 6.26 -1.14
C ALA A 449 -23.03 6.81 -1.48
N TYR A 450 -22.00 6.35 -0.79
CA TYR A 450 -20.59 6.70 -1.05
C TYR A 450 -20.07 6.00 -2.31
N PHE A 451 -20.46 4.74 -2.53
CA PHE A 451 -20.10 3.97 -3.72
C PHE A 451 -20.77 4.50 -5.01
N SER A 452 -21.98 5.03 -4.91
CA SER A 452 -22.69 5.66 -6.04
C SER A 452 -22.20 7.08 -6.33
N GLY A 453 -21.36 7.65 -5.46
CA GLY A 453 -20.92 9.04 -5.54
C GLY A 453 -22.03 10.05 -5.23
N VAL A 454 -23.16 9.60 -4.67
CA VAL A 454 -24.21 10.47 -4.11
C VAL A 454 -23.64 11.25 -2.94
N ASN A 455 -22.88 10.56 -2.09
CA ASN A 455 -21.96 11.16 -1.14
C ASN A 455 -20.55 10.98 -1.71
N ARG A 456 -19.76 12.05 -1.75
CA ARG A 456 -18.32 11.97 -2.01
C ARG A 456 -17.61 12.48 -0.77
N LEU A 457 -16.39 11.98 -0.53
CA LEU A 457 -15.47 12.71 0.35
C LEU A 457 -15.30 14.11 -0.25
N GLU A 458 -15.72 15.14 0.47
CA GLU A 458 -15.66 16.52 0.00
C GLU A 458 -14.24 17.05 0.16
N ARG A 459 -13.84 18.03 -0.65
CA ARG A 459 -12.49 18.64 -0.62
C ARG A 459 -12.10 19.19 0.77
N GLU A 460 -13.09 19.42 1.63
CA GLU A 460 -12.97 19.89 3.02
C GLU A 460 -12.61 18.75 4.00
N ASP A 461 -12.87 17.47 3.64
CA ASP A 461 -12.33 16.26 4.32
C ASP A 461 -10.80 16.10 4.10
N PHE A 462 -10.20 17.02 3.33
CA PHE A 462 -8.78 17.02 2.92
C PHE A 462 -8.03 18.30 3.35
N MET A 463 -8.52 19.04 4.35
CA MET A 463 -7.74 20.13 4.96
C MET A 463 -6.71 19.54 5.94
N ASP A 464 -5.42 19.86 5.75
CA ASP A 464 -4.32 19.10 6.34
C ASP A 464 -4.19 19.18 7.87
N PHE A 465 -4.67 20.24 8.56
CA PHE A 465 -4.66 20.37 10.03
C PHE A 465 -5.71 21.40 10.48
N TRP A 466 -6.78 21.01 11.19
CA TRP A 466 -7.83 21.96 11.60
C TRP A 466 -7.56 22.63 12.96
N SER A 467 -7.61 21.89 14.08
CA SER A 467 -7.50 22.47 15.43
C SER A 467 -7.51 21.41 16.54
N LEU A 468 -7.00 21.77 17.72
CA LEU A 468 -7.37 21.14 18.99
C LEU A 468 -8.84 21.48 19.29
N ILE A 469 -9.72 20.48 19.31
CA ILE A 469 -11.16 20.68 19.52
C ILE A 469 -11.61 20.15 20.88
N PRO A 470 -12.58 20.79 21.56
CA PRO A 470 -13.23 20.21 22.74
C PRO A 470 -14.06 18.97 22.41
N LEU A 471 -14.00 17.94 23.25
CA LEU A 471 -14.90 16.79 23.24
C LEU A 471 -16.05 17.03 24.23
N GLU A 472 -16.91 18.01 23.95
CA GLU A 472 -18.06 18.31 24.83
C GLU A 472 -19.29 17.47 24.47
N PRO A 473 -20.10 16.98 25.45
CA PRO A 473 -21.32 16.24 25.16
C PRO A 473 -22.42 17.04 24.42
N GLU A 474 -22.37 18.38 24.47
CA GLU A 474 -23.47 19.26 24.00
C GLU A 474 -23.35 19.76 22.55
N THR A 475 -22.31 19.36 21.80
CA THR A 475 -22.33 19.47 20.31
C THR A 475 -23.20 18.40 19.65
N SER A 476 -23.84 17.52 20.44
CA SER A 476 -24.90 16.59 19.98
C SER A 476 -26.26 17.27 19.71
N GLY A 477 -26.28 18.61 19.64
CA GLY A 477 -27.40 19.38 19.11
C GLY A 477 -27.55 19.12 17.61
N ASP A 478 -28.62 18.41 17.27
CA ASP A 478 -29.05 18.04 15.91
C ASP A 478 -28.31 16.84 15.28
N GLY A 479 -28.25 15.72 16.00
CA GLY A 479 -28.32 14.39 15.37
C GLY A 479 -27.17 13.92 14.48
N GLU A 480 -26.01 14.58 14.48
CA GLU A 480 -24.82 14.07 13.80
C GLU A 480 -23.55 14.15 14.68
N ALA A 481 -22.76 13.08 14.53
CA ALA A 481 -21.42 12.81 15.05
C ALA A 481 -21.26 12.52 16.56
N GLU A 482 -21.31 11.23 16.91
CA GLU A 482 -20.42 10.71 17.94
C GLU A 482 -18.97 11.12 17.61
N PRO A 483 -18.08 11.37 18.60
CA PRO A 483 -16.68 11.69 18.33
C PRO A 483 -16.09 10.62 17.39
N PRO A 484 -15.35 11.01 16.33
CA PRO A 484 -14.94 10.09 15.28
C PRO A 484 -14.15 8.93 15.87
N ASP A 485 -14.64 7.70 15.68
CA ASP A 485 -14.02 6.49 16.22
C ASP A 485 -12.51 6.43 15.89
N LYS A 486 -11.69 6.69 16.92
CA LYS A 486 -10.23 6.46 16.97
C LYS A 486 -9.36 7.19 15.92
N GLU A 487 -9.86 8.24 15.26
CA GLU A 487 -9.08 9.08 14.33
C GLU A 487 -8.67 10.42 14.99
N TYR A 488 -8.25 10.35 16.25
CA TYR A 488 -7.72 11.49 16.99
C TYR A 488 -6.81 11.03 18.13
N VAL A 489 -6.00 11.95 18.65
CA VAL A 489 -5.29 11.77 19.93
C VAL A 489 -6.08 12.49 21.01
N HIS A 490 -6.58 11.73 22.00
CA HIS A 490 -7.28 12.29 23.15
C HIS A 490 -6.30 12.97 24.10
N VAL A 491 -6.66 14.16 24.57
CA VAL A 491 -5.92 14.88 25.58
C VAL A 491 -6.82 15.60 26.57
N ALA A 492 -6.49 15.45 27.84
CA ALA A 492 -7.04 16.21 28.93
C ALA A 492 -6.23 17.49 29.19
N PHE A 493 -6.92 18.57 29.59
CA PHE A 493 -6.31 19.85 29.91
C PHE A 493 -6.91 20.48 31.17
N GLY A 494 -6.03 20.99 32.03
CA GLY A 494 -6.39 21.54 33.33
C GLY A 494 -6.35 20.50 34.47
N PRO A 495 -7.17 20.65 35.52
CA PRO A 495 -7.20 19.70 36.64
C PRO A 495 -7.71 18.33 36.19
N GLU A 496 -7.37 17.25 36.91
CA GLU A 496 -7.81 15.87 36.61
C GLU A 496 -9.35 15.73 36.56
N GLU A 497 -10.06 16.47 37.40
CA GLU A 497 -11.53 16.56 37.41
C GLU A 497 -11.95 18.02 37.67
N ASP A 498 -13.24 18.33 37.48
CA ASP A 498 -13.81 19.63 37.84
C ASP A 498 -13.52 19.96 39.32
N VAL A 499 -12.81 21.06 39.58
CA VAL A 499 -12.47 21.49 40.94
C VAL A 499 -13.37 22.63 41.37
N LEU A 500 -14.07 22.47 42.50
CA LEU A 500 -14.78 23.57 43.14
C LEU A 500 -13.79 24.45 43.92
N TYR A 501 -13.68 25.72 43.55
CA TYR A 501 -12.73 26.67 44.12
C TYR A 501 -13.44 27.83 44.81
N GLU A 502 -13.05 28.12 46.04
CA GLU A 502 -13.51 29.27 46.80
C GLU A 502 -12.57 30.46 46.57
N VAL A 503 -13.12 31.54 45.99
CA VAL A 503 -12.40 32.78 45.72
C VAL A 503 -11.87 33.40 47.02
N VAL A 504 -10.58 33.75 47.04
CA VAL A 504 -9.94 34.45 48.17
C VAL A 504 -9.58 35.90 47.83
N PRO A 505 -9.39 36.78 48.83
CA PRO A 505 -9.00 38.17 48.56
C PRO A 505 -7.71 38.28 47.74
N GLY A 506 -7.77 39.01 46.62
CA GLY A 506 -6.64 39.19 45.68
C GLY A 506 -6.73 38.33 44.42
N ASP A 507 -7.66 37.37 44.39
CA ASP A 507 -7.93 36.58 43.20
C ASP A 507 -8.50 37.42 42.05
N ASN A 508 -8.15 37.00 40.85
CA ASN A 508 -8.81 37.39 39.62
C ASN A 508 -8.78 36.17 38.67
N LEU A 509 -9.65 36.16 37.67
CA LEU A 509 -9.77 35.02 36.75
C LEU A 509 -8.45 34.66 36.08
N TRP A 510 -7.60 35.64 35.77
CA TRP A 510 -6.28 35.43 35.16
C TRP A 510 -5.34 34.67 36.09
N ASN A 511 -5.24 35.06 37.36
CA ASN A 511 -4.36 34.39 38.33
C ASN A 511 -4.88 33.01 38.71
N ILE A 512 -6.20 32.82 38.79
CA ILE A 512 -6.80 31.50 39.01
C ILE A 512 -6.50 30.60 37.79
N ALA A 513 -6.73 31.09 36.57
CA ALA A 513 -6.42 30.34 35.37
C ALA A 513 -4.92 29.99 35.29
N LYS A 514 -4.04 30.94 35.60
CA LYS A 514 -2.59 30.68 35.68
C LYS A 514 -2.24 29.56 36.67
N LYS A 515 -2.94 29.49 37.80
CA LYS A 515 -2.71 28.47 38.83
C LYS A 515 -3.12 27.06 38.38
N TYR A 516 -4.22 26.93 37.63
CA TYR A 516 -4.81 25.62 37.30
C TYR A 516 -4.58 25.16 35.87
N TYR A 517 -4.31 26.08 34.94
CA TYR A 517 -4.02 25.80 33.53
C TYR A 517 -2.59 26.20 33.14
N GLY A 518 -1.79 26.68 34.09
CA GLY A 518 -0.40 27.13 33.86
C GLY A 518 -0.27 28.52 33.20
N ASP A 519 -1.31 29.02 32.54
CA ASP A 519 -1.34 30.33 31.90
C ASP A 519 -2.69 31.05 32.14
N GLY A 520 -2.62 32.36 32.40
CA GLY A 520 -3.80 33.17 32.67
C GLY A 520 -4.69 33.42 31.44
N ARG A 521 -4.18 33.20 30.22
CA ARG A 521 -4.95 33.30 28.97
C ARG A 521 -6.19 32.39 28.95
N TYR A 522 -6.17 31.32 29.73
CA TYR A 522 -7.24 30.34 29.85
C TYR A 522 -8.38 30.75 30.78
N TYR A 523 -8.42 32.01 31.24
CA TYR A 523 -9.52 32.52 32.04
C TYR A 523 -10.90 32.37 31.35
N GLY A 524 -10.93 32.28 30.02
CA GLY A 524 -12.13 31.98 29.24
C GLY A 524 -12.80 30.67 29.63
N ASN A 525 -12.05 29.64 30.03
CA ASN A 525 -12.60 28.35 30.51
C ASN A 525 -13.40 28.55 31.80
N LEU A 526 -12.91 29.43 32.69
CA LEU A 526 -13.62 29.78 33.92
C LEU A 526 -14.90 30.57 33.61
N VAL A 527 -14.85 31.51 32.66
CA VAL A 527 -16.02 32.27 32.22
C VAL A 527 -17.06 31.37 31.56
N TRP A 528 -16.63 30.40 30.75
CA TRP A 528 -17.49 29.46 30.05
C TRP A 528 -18.28 28.56 31.00
N LYS A 529 -17.61 27.96 32.00
CA LYS A 529 -18.25 27.00 32.93
C LYS A 529 -19.12 27.66 33.99
N ASN A 530 -18.87 28.93 34.30
CA ASN A 530 -19.48 29.61 35.44
C ASN A 530 -20.37 30.77 35.02
N GLU A 531 -21.53 30.90 35.66
CA GLU A 531 -22.38 32.09 35.54
C GLU A 531 -21.78 33.26 36.34
N LEU A 532 -20.82 33.96 35.74
CA LEU A 532 -20.16 35.10 36.36
C LEU A 532 -20.98 36.39 36.23
N PRO A 533 -20.90 37.32 37.21
CA PRO A 533 -21.50 38.65 37.11
C PRO A 533 -21.07 39.39 35.83
N ALA A 534 -21.95 40.22 35.27
CA ALA A 534 -21.72 40.94 34.01
C ALA A 534 -20.52 41.91 34.02
N ASP A 535 -20.04 42.29 35.21
CA ASP A 535 -18.85 43.10 35.43
C ASP A 535 -17.58 42.28 35.70
N GLY A 536 -17.68 40.94 35.73
CA GLY A 536 -16.57 40.00 35.85
C GLY A 536 -15.89 39.97 37.22
N PHE A 537 -16.45 40.63 38.24
CA PHE A 537 -15.85 40.68 39.57
C PHE A 537 -16.05 39.39 40.36
N LEU A 538 -14.95 38.87 40.92
CA LEU A 538 -14.97 37.77 41.87
C LEU A 538 -15.08 38.33 43.30
N MET A 539 -16.06 37.84 44.08
CA MET A 539 -16.21 38.19 45.49
C MET A 539 -15.55 37.11 46.36
N PRO A 540 -14.77 37.47 47.40
CA PRO A 540 -14.26 36.49 48.35
C PRO A 540 -15.39 35.62 48.94
N GLY A 541 -15.19 34.30 48.96
CA GLY A 541 -16.20 33.31 49.36
C GLY A 541 -17.13 32.83 48.24
N MET A 542 -17.04 33.42 47.04
CA MET A 542 -17.73 32.92 45.84
C MET A 542 -17.14 31.55 45.45
N GLN A 543 -18.01 30.60 45.12
CA GLN A 543 -17.61 29.30 44.62
C GLN A 543 -17.65 29.33 43.09
N ILE A 544 -16.55 28.95 42.45
CA ILE A 544 -16.46 28.77 41.00
C ILE A 544 -15.93 27.38 40.69
N THR A 545 -16.39 26.79 39.61
CA THR A 545 -15.89 25.52 39.08
C THR A 545 -14.72 25.80 38.14
N ILE A 546 -13.62 25.10 38.35
CA ILE A 546 -12.47 25.09 37.46
C ILE A 546 -12.62 23.83 36.61
N PRO A 547 -13.04 23.95 35.34
CA PRO A 547 -13.39 22.79 34.55
C PRO A 547 -12.16 21.97 34.14
N HIS A 548 -12.32 20.64 34.19
CA HIS A 548 -11.56 19.72 33.36
C HIS A 548 -11.97 19.90 31.89
N ARG A 549 -11.05 19.69 30.96
CA ARG A 549 -11.31 19.83 29.53
C ARG A 549 -10.78 18.61 28.78
N ASP A 550 -11.69 17.80 28.28
CA ASP A 550 -11.38 16.77 27.28
C ASP A 550 -11.29 17.42 25.90
N MET A 551 -10.22 17.11 25.18
CA MET A 551 -9.96 17.64 23.86
C MET A 551 -9.40 16.56 22.94
N ALA A 552 -9.54 16.78 21.63
CA ALA A 552 -9.02 15.92 20.60
C ALA A 552 -8.11 16.71 19.67
N TRP A 553 -6.89 16.19 19.47
CA TRP A 553 -6.14 16.51 18.26
C TRP A 553 -6.63 15.59 17.15
N LEU A 554 -7.37 16.18 16.21
CA LEU A 554 -7.82 15.48 15.02
C LEU A 554 -6.61 15.02 14.20
N ARG A 555 -6.67 13.76 13.78
CA ARG A 555 -5.64 13.08 13.00
C ARG A 555 -6.13 12.97 11.56
N HIS A 556 -5.48 13.68 10.64
CA HIS A 556 -5.87 13.63 9.22
C HIS A 556 -5.26 12.40 8.53
N TYR A 557 -4.02 12.50 8.03
CA TYR A 557 -3.36 11.41 7.32
C TYR A 557 -1.89 11.36 7.66
N ASP A 558 -1.42 10.21 8.14
CA ASP A 558 -0.02 9.94 8.36
C ASP A 558 0.33 8.63 7.66
N GLU A 559 0.42 8.68 6.34
CA GLU A 559 0.49 7.51 5.46
C GLU A 559 1.77 6.68 5.59
N GLU A 560 2.80 7.20 6.25
CA GLU A 560 4.12 6.59 6.30
C GLU A 560 4.71 6.59 7.72
N GLY A 561 4.95 5.39 8.26
CA GLY A 561 5.69 5.20 9.51
C GLY A 561 7.20 5.43 9.34
N PHE A 562 7.86 5.98 10.36
CA PHE A 562 9.32 6.15 10.41
C PHE A 562 9.86 5.98 11.85
N GLY A 563 11.17 5.74 12.02
CA GLY A 563 11.78 5.48 13.35
C GLY A 563 12.84 4.35 13.39
N TRP A 564 13.38 4.03 14.57
CA TRP A 564 14.72 3.43 14.81
C TRP A 564 14.81 1.92 15.04
N ALA A 565 15.76 1.28 14.34
CA ALA A 565 15.93 -0.14 13.92
C ALA A 565 15.76 -1.33 14.92
N PHE A 566 15.73 -1.13 16.24
CA PHE A 566 15.53 -2.21 17.23
C PHE A 566 14.94 -1.66 18.54
N CYS A 567 13.75 -2.11 18.95
CA CYS A 567 13.11 -1.70 20.22
C CYS A 567 12.64 -2.93 21.01
N GLY A 568 12.75 -2.84 22.34
CA GLY A 568 12.24 -3.88 23.25
C GLY A 568 10.79 -3.60 23.65
N LEU A 569 9.98 -4.65 23.80
CA LEU A 569 8.68 -4.54 24.48
C LEU A 569 8.88 -4.51 26.01
N PRO A 570 7.90 -4.01 26.79
CA PRO A 570 7.89 -4.15 28.25
C PRO A 570 7.97 -5.61 28.72
N SER A 571 7.59 -6.56 27.85
CA SER A 571 7.71 -8.01 28.08
C SER A 571 9.16 -8.53 28.04
N GLY A 572 10.13 -7.72 27.60
CA GLY A 572 11.55 -8.10 27.49
C GLY A 572 11.95 -8.76 26.18
N GLU A 573 11.03 -8.86 25.22
CA GLU A 573 11.32 -9.35 23.88
C GLU A 573 11.93 -8.22 23.03
N ILE A 574 13.07 -8.50 22.40
CA ILE A 574 13.76 -7.58 21.48
C ILE A 574 13.35 -7.95 20.06
N PHE A 575 12.71 -7.01 19.36
CA PHE A 575 12.34 -7.18 17.96
C PHE A 575 13.10 -6.17 17.08
N PRO A 576 13.47 -6.56 15.85
CA PRO A 576 13.79 -5.58 14.82
C PRO A 576 12.61 -4.60 14.70
N THR A 577 12.86 -3.34 14.30
CA THR A 577 11.98 -2.14 14.39
C THR A 577 10.46 -2.27 14.46
N ARG A 578 9.85 -1.32 15.17
CA ARG A 578 8.48 -0.87 14.95
C ARG A 578 8.57 0.62 14.62
N TYR A 579 7.74 1.12 13.72
CA TYR A 579 7.62 2.57 13.55
C TYR A 579 6.90 3.14 14.76
N VAL A 580 7.59 3.98 15.52
CA VAL A 580 7.04 4.68 16.70
C VAL A 580 6.52 6.07 16.36
N LEU A 581 6.71 6.50 15.10
CA LEU A 581 6.26 7.76 14.53
C LEU A 581 5.57 7.54 13.19
N SER A 582 4.82 8.56 12.76
CA SER A 582 4.24 8.62 11.43
C SER A 582 4.21 10.05 10.89
N LYS A 583 4.28 10.15 9.57
CA LYS A 583 4.27 11.42 8.83
C LYS A 583 3.43 11.29 7.56
N PRO A 584 3.06 12.42 6.96
CA PRO A 584 2.55 12.44 5.60
C PRO A 584 3.57 11.85 4.59
N ILE A 585 3.06 11.18 3.55
CA ILE A 585 3.88 10.59 2.49
C ILE A 585 4.63 11.65 1.66
N ASP A 586 4.11 12.87 1.62
CA ASP A 586 4.70 14.02 0.94
C ASP A 586 5.68 14.81 1.82
N TRP A 587 6.09 14.27 2.96
CA TRP A 587 7.17 14.82 3.78
C TRP A 587 8.45 13.98 3.64
N TYR A 588 9.59 14.63 3.60
CA TYR A 588 10.89 14.02 3.82
C TYR A 588 11.12 13.79 5.31
N TYR A 589 11.91 12.77 5.59
CA TYR A 589 12.51 12.48 6.89
C TYR A 589 14.00 12.25 6.64
N GLY A 590 14.86 12.81 7.49
CA GLY A 590 16.28 12.89 7.20
C GLY A 590 17.04 13.63 8.29
N SER A 591 18.23 14.08 7.94
CA SER A 591 19.01 15.02 8.74
C SER A 591 19.26 16.31 7.97
N THR A 592 19.43 17.42 8.70
CA THR A 592 19.81 18.73 8.13
C THR A 592 21.12 19.15 8.77
N ASP A 593 22.07 19.70 8.02
CA ASP A 593 23.40 20.04 8.56
C ASP A 593 23.48 21.51 9.02
N PHE A 594 23.40 21.74 10.33
CA PHE A 594 23.78 23.01 10.96
C PHE A 594 24.22 22.81 12.42
N ALA A 595 24.95 23.78 12.99
CA ALA A 595 25.61 23.59 14.29
C ALA A 595 24.68 23.22 15.47
N ALA A 596 23.40 23.59 15.42
CA ALA A 596 22.46 23.39 16.53
C ALA A 596 21.56 22.16 16.42
N CYS A 597 21.62 21.39 15.33
CA CYS A 597 20.87 20.14 15.17
C CYS A 597 21.68 18.87 15.49
N ALA A 598 22.87 19.00 16.10
CA ALA A 598 23.65 17.84 16.50
C ALA A 598 22.85 16.95 17.46
N GLY A 599 22.42 15.77 17.00
CA GLY A 599 21.56 14.86 17.77
C GLY A 599 20.05 14.99 17.50
N LEU A 600 19.66 15.84 16.54
CA LEU A 600 18.30 15.99 16.04
C LEU A 600 18.20 15.48 14.60
N GLU A 601 17.11 14.78 14.33
CA GLU A 601 16.67 14.50 12.97
C GLU A 601 15.64 15.54 12.51
N THR A 602 15.38 15.60 11.20
CA THR A 602 14.52 16.61 10.59
C THR A 602 13.39 16.00 9.75
N LEU A 603 12.22 16.64 9.83
CA LEU A 603 11.06 16.42 8.98
C LEU A 603 10.72 17.70 8.22
N TRP A 604 10.42 17.59 6.92
CA TRP A 604 10.07 18.74 6.08
C TRP A 604 9.24 18.36 4.83
N PRO A 605 8.38 19.25 4.30
CA PRO A 605 7.59 18.96 3.09
C PRO A 605 8.44 18.72 1.84
N LYS A 606 8.01 17.81 0.95
CA LYS A 606 8.68 17.48 -0.34
C LYS A 606 8.50 18.55 -1.41
N THR A 607 7.35 19.22 -1.43
CA THR A 607 7.07 20.31 -2.37
C THR A 607 6.41 21.50 -1.66
N PRO A 608 6.69 22.75 -2.06
CA PRO A 608 6.07 23.95 -1.47
C PRO A 608 4.54 24.05 -1.68
N ASP A 609 4.00 23.27 -2.62
CA ASP A 609 2.57 23.28 -3.01
C ASP A 609 1.69 22.33 -2.17
N ALA A 610 2.26 21.63 -1.16
CA ALA A 610 1.49 20.93 -0.13
C ALA A 610 0.87 21.97 0.82
N ALA A 611 -0.22 22.57 0.31
CA ALA A 611 -1.14 23.51 0.93
C ALA A 611 -0.62 24.34 2.12
N GLU A 612 -0.30 25.62 1.85
CA GLU A 612 -0.31 26.73 2.81
C GLU A 612 0.80 26.77 3.90
N SER A 613 1.60 25.71 4.08
CA SER A 613 2.77 25.72 4.97
C SER A 613 4.05 26.16 4.22
N GLN A 614 4.35 27.45 4.24
CA GLN A 614 5.68 27.96 3.83
C GLN A 614 6.76 27.43 4.78
N ASP A 615 7.67 26.59 4.28
CA ASP A 615 8.97 26.21 4.86
C ASP A 615 9.01 25.79 6.35
N ILE A 616 8.10 24.90 6.79
CA ILE A 616 8.21 24.27 8.11
C ILE A 616 9.39 23.30 8.16
N ARG A 617 10.11 23.30 9.28
CA ARG A 617 11.06 22.26 9.67
C ARG A 617 10.71 21.79 11.08
N ILE A 618 10.57 20.49 11.25
CA ILE A 618 10.37 19.89 12.57
C ILE A 618 11.62 19.07 12.89
N PHE A 619 12.36 19.53 13.88
CA PHE A 619 13.50 18.82 14.42
C PHE A 619 13.04 17.94 15.57
N TYR A 620 13.55 16.73 15.66
CA TYR A 620 13.11 15.81 16.70
C TYR A 620 14.21 14.87 17.17
N ARG A 621 14.05 14.38 18.40
CA ARG A 621 14.89 13.36 19.01
C ARG A 621 14.04 12.43 19.85
N MET A 622 14.42 11.16 19.81
CA MET A 622 13.95 10.13 20.73
C MET A 622 15.16 9.49 21.38
N ASP A 623 15.14 9.31 22.69
CA ASP A 623 16.27 8.70 23.41
C ASP A 623 15.81 7.99 24.68
N ALA A 624 16.67 7.14 25.25
CA ALA A 624 16.43 6.58 26.57
C ALA A 624 16.40 7.71 27.62
N ASN A 625 15.46 7.61 28.57
CA ASN A 625 15.26 8.64 29.59
C ASN A 625 15.45 8.11 31.01
N PRO A 626 16.70 8.01 31.50
CA PRO A 626 16.97 7.53 32.86
C PRO A 626 16.43 8.46 33.96
N ASP A 627 16.11 9.71 33.62
CA ASP A 627 15.67 10.75 34.56
C ASP A 627 14.14 10.79 34.72
N GLY A 628 13.38 10.01 33.93
CA GLY A 628 11.92 10.00 33.94
C GLY A 628 11.30 11.35 33.60
N ASP A 629 10.08 11.61 34.06
CA ASP A 629 9.48 12.93 33.93
C ASP A 629 10.10 13.92 34.94
N PHE A 630 11.20 14.57 34.55
CA PHE A 630 11.85 15.57 35.38
C PHE A 630 11.11 16.93 35.41
N PHE A 631 9.99 17.10 34.69
CA PHE A 631 9.12 18.28 34.76
C PHE A 631 7.92 18.09 35.69
N ASP A 632 7.61 16.84 36.05
CA ASP A 632 6.50 16.50 36.91
C ASP A 632 6.48 17.34 38.20
N GLY A 633 5.30 17.87 38.53
CA GLY A 633 5.04 18.73 39.68
C GLY A 633 5.77 20.09 39.70
N ARG A 634 6.54 20.45 38.66
CA ARG A 634 7.38 21.68 38.63
C ARG A 634 7.23 22.51 37.35
N TRP A 635 6.16 22.30 36.60
CA TRP A 635 5.93 23.02 35.34
C TRP A 635 6.02 24.54 35.49
N PRO A 636 5.45 25.21 36.50
CA PRO A 636 5.60 26.65 36.67
C PRO A 636 7.05 27.13 36.83
N GLU A 637 7.90 26.40 37.56
CA GLU A 637 9.32 26.71 37.70
C GLU A 637 10.07 26.52 36.38
N VAL A 638 9.71 25.49 35.62
CA VAL A 638 10.26 25.21 34.29
C VAL A 638 9.95 26.36 33.33
N GLN A 639 8.71 26.87 33.31
CA GLN A 639 8.34 28.02 32.47
C GLN A 639 9.20 29.26 32.77
N GLU A 640 9.44 29.58 34.04
CA GLU A 640 10.27 30.71 34.45
C GLU A 640 11.75 30.51 34.09
N SER A 641 12.25 29.28 34.15
CA SER A 641 13.58 28.93 33.66
C SER A 641 13.68 29.13 32.14
N ILE A 642 12.73 28.62 31.36
CA ILE A 642 12.66 28.79 29.90
C ILE A 642 12.67 30.28 29.52
N ARG A 643 11.84 31.12 30.16
CA ARG A 643 11.82 32.58 29.93
C ARG A 643 13.16 33.23 30.21
N ARG A 644 13.86 32.80 31.27
CA ARG A 644 15.18 33.31 31.64
C ARG A 644 16.26 32.91 30.65
N SER A 645 16.24 31.66 30.18
CA SER A 645 17.13 31.17 29.12
C SER A 645 16.90 31.94 27.82
N ALA A 646 15.64 32.19 27.46
CA ALA A 646 15.30 33.01 26.30
C ALA A 646 15.88 34.42 26.41
N ALA A 647 15.67 35.10 27.54
CA ALA A 647 16.20 36.44 27.77
C ALA A 647 17.73 36.48 27.77
N ALA A 648 18.40 35.44 28.28
CA ALA A 648 19.85 35.33 28.24
C ALA A 648 20.39 35.14 26.81
N TYR A 649 19.66 34.41 25.96
CA TYR A 649 20.10 34.04 24.62
C TYR A 649 19.71 35.06 23.54
N TRP A 650 18.52 35.66 23.64
CA TRP A 650 17.89 36.54 22.65
C TRP A 650 17.58 37.97 23.16
N GLY A 651 17.74 38.24 24.46
CA GLY A 651 17.28 39.51 25.05
C GLY A 651 15.79 39.72 24.80
N ASP A 652 15.42 40.93 24.35
CA ASP A 652 14.03 41.29 24.03
C ASP A 652 13.59 40.81 22.63
N SER A 653 14.41 40.01 21.94
CA SER A 653 14.12 39.53 20.56
C SER A 653 13.33 38.22 20.54
N ALA A 654 13.03 37.62 21.70
CA ALA A 654 12.16 36.48 21.86
C ALA A 654 10.96 36.88 22.74
N ASP A 655 9.74 36.67 22.26
CA ASP A 655 8.52 37.07 22.98
C ASP A 655 7.34 36.15 22.61
N THR A 656 6.13 36.50 23.06
CA THR A 656 4.87 35.77 22.79
C THR A 656 4.92 34.34 23.31
N PHE A 657 5.51 34.16 24.49
CA PHE A 657 5.59 32.87 25.14
C PHE A 657 4.19 32.37 25.52
N THR A 658 3.90 31.13 25.14
CA THR A 658 2.70 30.40 25.55
C THR A 658 3.12 29.03 26.08
N PHE A 659 2.47 28.55 27.14
CA PHE A 659 2.83 27.29 27.79
C PHE A 659 1.58 26.47 28.05
N ASP A 660 1.61 25.21 27.62
CA ASP A 660 0.52 24.26 27.71
C ASP A 660 1.04 22.94 28.28
N CYS A 661 0.23 22.29 29.12
CA CYS A 661 0.49 20.95 29.61
C CYS A 661 -0.78 20.13 29.42
N TYR A 662 -0.67 19.04 28.69
CA TYR A 662 -1.76 18.12 28.41
C TYR A 662 -1.49 16.78 29.10
N THR A 663 -2.56 16.08 29.47
CA THR A 663 -2.50 14.71 29.99
C THR A 663 -3.06 13.76 28.94
N LEU A 664 -2.29 12.74 28.59
CA LEU A 664 -2.66 11.70 27.62
C LEU A 664 -3.43 10.57 28.31
N ASP A 665 -4.11 9.70 27.54
CA ASP A 665 -4.93 8.59 28.06
C ASP A 665 -4.17 7.60 28.95
N ASN A 666 -2.87 7.46 28.70
CA ASN A 666 -1.98 6.61 29.50
C ASN A 666 -1.49 7.30 30.79
N GLY A 667 -1.93 8.52 31.06
CA GLY A 667 -1.54 9.35 32.22
C GLY A 667 -0.25 10.13 32.04
N GLU A 668 0.43 10.03 30.89
CA GLU A 668 1.66 10.77 30.62
C GLU A 668 1.38 12.26 30.33
N HIS A 669 2.34 13.12 30.66
CA HIS A 669 2.28 14.54 30.39
C HIS A 669 2.96 14.92 29.08
N LEU A 670 2.31 15.83 28.35
CA LEU A 670 2.85 16.47 27.17
C LEU A 670 3.02 17.97 27.43
N TYR A 671 4.29 18.38 27.56
CA TYR A 671 4.69 19.75 27.84
C TYR A 671 4.96 20.50 26.55
N CYS A 672 4.18 21.55 26.30
CA CYS A 672 4.24 22.33 25.08
C CYS A 672 4.53 23.79 25.37
N TYR A 673 5.32 24.44 24.53
CA TYR A 673 5.42 25.90 24.54
C TYR A 673 5.74 26.46 23.16
N ALA A 674 5.20 27.64 22.90
CA ALA A 674 5.46 28.38 21.69
C ALA A 674 6.12 29.73 22.00
N PHE A 675 6.90 30.24 21.07
CA PHE A 675 7.48 31.56 21.12
C PHE A 675 7.78 32.10 19.73
N VAL A 676 7.96 33.42 19.62
CA VAL A 676 8.35 34.09 18.39
C VAL A 676 9.72 34.71 18.56
N VAL A 677 10.62 34.48 17.61
CA VAL A 677 11.90 35.19 17.53
C VAL A 677 11.92 36.18 16.37
N TYR A 678 12.41 37.38 16.66
CA TYR A 678 12.53 38.47 15.70
C TYR A 678 13.97 38.57 15.21
N ARG A 679 14.20 38.13 13.96
CA ARG A 679 15.46 38.32 13.26
C ARG A 679 15.41 39.63 12.45
N LYS A 680 16.55 40.05 11.92
CA LYS A 680 16.67 41.34 11.22
C LYS A 680 15.81 41.42 9.95
N GLU A 681 15.63 40.29 9.25
CA GLU A 681 15.01 40.21 7.93
C GLU A 681 13.77 39.31 7.90
N GLU A 682 13.48 38.59 9.00
CA GLU A 682 12.37 37.64 9.11
C GLU A 682 11.91 37.48 10.56
N LYS A 683 10.78 36.81 10.76
CA LYS A 683 10.31 36.33 12.06
C LYS A 683 10.16 34.82 11.99
N LEU A 684 10.48 34.11 13.07
CA LEU A 684 10.23 32.68 13.16
C LEU A 684 9.23 32.41 14.27
N VAL A 685 8.24 31.57 13.98
CA VAL A 685 7.38 30.95 14.98
C VAL A 685 7.96 29.60 15.34
N CYS A 686 8.14 29.37 16.62
CA CYS A 686 8.67 28.13 17.15
C CYS A 686 7.64 27.47 18.06
N GLN A 687 7.51 26.15 17.90
CA GLN A 687 6.71 25.29 18.77
C GLN A 687 7.61 24.19 19.29
N VAL A 688 7.56 23.95 20.59
CA VAL A 688 8.30 22.88 21.25
C VAL A 688 7.31 21.97 21.95
N ALA A 689 7.55 20.66 21.87
CA ALA A 689 6.80 19.65 22.60
C ALA A 689 7.76 18.62 23.19
N TYR A 690 7.58 18.35 24.49
CA TYR A 690 8.30 17.34 25.23
C TYR A 690 7.32 16.34 25.82
N ARG A 691 7.58 15.06 25.61
CA ARG A 691 6.92 13.97 26.31
C ARG A 691 7.98 13.15 27.01
N LEU A 692 8.03 13.30 28.31
CA LEU A 692 9.09 12.78 29.18
C LEU A 692 8.48 11.62 29.97
N CYS A 693 8.95 10.40 29.73
CA CYS A 693 8.48 9.20 30.44
C CYS A 693 9.67 8.35 30.90
N ASP A 694 9.45 7.41 31.81
CA ASP A 694 10.51 6.61 32.45
C ASP A 694 11.36 5.80 31.45
N ASN A 695 10.83 5.49 30.27
CA ASN A 695 11.50 4.69 29.25
C ASN A 695 11.92 5.47 28.01
N MET A 696 11.38 6.67 27.76
CA MET A 696 11.64 7.43 26.55
C MET A 696 11.57 8.94 26.78
N LEU A 697 12.53 9.66 26.20
CA LEU A 697 12.51 11.11 26.06
C LEU A 697 12.12 11.39 24.62
N VAL A 698 11.00 12.09 24.44
CA VAL A 698 10.53 12.53 23.13
C VAL A 698 10.62 14.05 23.08
N GLU A 699 11.39 14.56 22.13
CA GLU A 699 11.63 15.98 21.93
C GLU A 699 11.30 16.36 20.48
N PHE A 700 10.47 17.39 20.32
CA PHE A 700 10.17 18.02 19.05
C PHE A 700 10.32 19.53 19.13
N ILE A 701 11.01 20.12 18.15
CA ILE A 701 11.25 21.55 17.99
C ILE A 701 10.90 21.92 16.55
N GLY A 702 9.73 22.53 16.36
CA GLY A 702 9.30 23.05 15.07
C GLY A 702 9.68 24.51 14.88
N VAL A 703 10.09 24.84 13.66
CA VAL A 703 10.40 26.20 13.22
C VAL A 703 9.65 26.48 11.93
N GLN A 704 8.95 27.62 11.89
CA GLN A 704 8.25 28.12 10.71
C GLN A 704 8.62 29.59 10.45
N PRO A 705 9.23 29.92 9.30
CA PRO A 705 9.40 31.29 8.87
C PRO A 705 8.05 31.97 8.60
N LEU A 706 7.93 33.24 8.97
CA LEU A 706 6.78 34.06 8.63
C LEU A 706 7.09 35.21 7.69
N ASP A 707 6.20 35.41 6.73
CA ASP A 707 6.18 36.64 5.95
C ASP A 707 5.92 37.84 6.88
N PRO A 708 6.66 38.96 6.73
CA PRO A 708 6.50 40.18 7.51
C PRO A 708 5.05 40.69 7.66
N HIS A 709 4.15 40.38 6.72
CA HIS A 709 2.75 40.81 6.71
C HIS A 709 1.80 39.94 7.55
N TRP A 710 2.25 38.77 8.03
CA TRP A 710 1.41 37.87 8.81
C TRP A 710 1.24 38.36 10.26
N HIS A 711 0.03 38.22 10.78
CA HIS A 711 -0.30 38.62 12.15
C HIS A 711 0.03 37.49 13.14
N ILE A 712 0.75 37.85 14.20
CA ILE A 712 1.01 36.99 15.35
C ILE A 712 -0.34 36.78 16.06
N GLY A 713 -0.90 35.57 15.97
CA GLY A 713 -2.22 35.22 16.52
C GLY A 713 -3.14 34.42 15.59
N GLN A 714 -2.73 34.13 14.35
CA GLN A 714 -3.39 33.10 13.51
C GLN A 714 -2.86 31.71 13.87
N SER A 715 -3.65 30.65 13.65
CA SER A 715 -3.16 29.27 13.77
C SER A 715 -2.09 29.05 12.70
N HIS A 716 -0.90 28.62 13.10
CA HIS A 716 0.20 28.28 12.19
C HIS A 716 0.42 26.78 12.29
N ASP A 717 0.64 26.10 11.16
CA ASP A 717 0.82 24.66 11.08
C ASP A 717 1.81 24.10 12.12
N VAL A 718 2.93 24.80 12.39
CA VAL A 718 3.92 24.34 13.37
C VAL A 718 3.35 24.26 14.79
N LEU A 719 2.41 25.14 15.15
CA LEU A 719 1.79 25.19 16.48
C LEU A 719 0.85 23.99 16.73
N LEU A 720 0.32 23.39 15.66
CA LEU A 720 -0.57 22.22 15.75
C LEU A 720 0.18 20.91 15.51
N ARG A 721 1.10 20.87 14.52
CA ARG A 721 1.81 19.66 14.12
C ARG A 721 2.74 19.13 15.20
N VAL A 722 3.53 20.01 15.82
CA VAL A 722 4.54 19.59 16.80
C VAL A 722 3.92 18.90 18.04
N PRO A 723 2.89 19.47 18.70
CA PRO A 723 2.23 18.81 19.82
C PRO A 723 1.59 17.49 19.39
N TYR A 724 0.90 17.46 18.24
CA TYR A 724 0.29 16.25 17.70
C TYR A 724 1.31 15.13 17.49
N MET A 725 2.44 15.40 16.82
CA MET A 725 3.47 14.39 16.55
C MET A 725 4.09 13.85 17.84
N ALA A 726 4.32 14.70 18.83
CA ALA A 726 4.82 14.28 20.15
C ALA A 726 3.77 13.47 20.95
N ALA A 727 2.48 13.81 20.83
CA ALA A 727 1.37 13.08 21.44
C ALA A 727 1.18 11.69 20.79
N PHE A 728 1.42 11.59 19.49
CA PHE A 728 1.20 10.37 18.73
C PHE A 728 2.29 9.29 18.93
N VAL A 729 3.45 9.65 19.48
CA VAL A 729 4.56 8.71 19.70
C VAL A 729 4.13 7.48 20.49
N ASP A 730 4.52 6.30 19.99
CA ASP A 730 4.31 5.07 20.75
C ASP A 730 5.37 4.88 21.85
N THR A 731 5.07 5.40 23.04
CA THR A 731 5.91 5.24 24.23
C THR A 731 5.83 3.86 24.86
N SER A 732 5.05 2.91 24.33
CA SER A 732 5.13 1.51 24.79
C SER A 732 6.43 0.83 24.36
N ALA A 733 7.12 1.38 23.35
CA ALA A 733 8.44 0.93 22.92
C ALA A 733 9.51 1.32 23.96
N LYS A 734 10.46 0.43 24.22
CA LYS A 734 11.57 0.67 25.16
C LYS A 734 12.87 0.92 24.41
N ILE A 735 13.54 2.04 24.74
CA ILE A 735 14.92 2.34 24.35
C ILE A 735 15.82 2.00 25.54
N GLU A 736 16.76 1.08 25.36
CA GLU A 736 17.53 0.52 26.48
C GLU A 736 18.73 1.38 26.90
N GLU A 737 19.38 2.05 25.96
CA GLU A 737 20.60 2.83 26.20
C GLU A 737 20.48 4.22 25.56
N THR A 738 21.09 5.20 26.21
CA THR A 738 21.19 6.56 25.68
C THR A 738 22.04 6.58 24.43
N GLN A 739 21.51 7.11 23.34
CA GLN A 739 22.15 7.11 22.02
C GLN A 739 22.95 8.38 21.76
N PHE A 740 22.59 9.49 22.42
CA PHE A 740 23.20 10.79 22.16
C PHE A 740 23.97 11.33 23.38
N ASP A 741 25.16 11.86 23.11
CA ASP A 741 25.94 12.56 24.13
C ASP A 741 25.46 14.02 24.27
N THR A 742 24.71 14.27 25.34
CA THR A 742 24.17 15.60 25.68
C THR A 742 25.26 16.67 25.84
N GLU A 743 26.53 16.30 26.05
CA GLU A 743 27.63 17.26 26.12
C GLU A 743 27.90 17.95 24.76
N THR A 744 27.49 17.31 23.67
CA THR A 744 27.65 17.82 22.30
C THR A 744 26.58 18.82 21.88
N PHE A 745 25.52 18.99 22.68
CA PHE A 745 24.42 19.88 22.33
C PHE A 745 24.88 21.34 22.28
N TYR A 746 24.37 22.06 21.29
CA TYR A 746 24.75 23.44 21.04
C TYR A 746 23.98 24.42 21.94
N GLY A 747 24.62 25.54 22.30
CA GLY A 747 23.97 26.62 23.04
C GLY A 747 23.57 26.27 24.48
N ARG A 748 24.36 25.40 25.15
CA ARG A 748 24.12 24.99 26.54
C ARG A 748 24.33 26.11 27.56
N GLU A 749 25.02 27.20 27.20
CA GLU A 749 25.21 28.31 28.14
C GLU A 749 23.87 28.98 28.47
N ASN A 750 23.56 29.08 29.77
CA ASN A 750 22.29 29.62 30.29
C ASN A 750 21.04 28.80 29.89
N TRP A 751 21.22 27.51 29.59
CA TRP A 751 20.14 26.53 29.42
C TRP A 751 20.12 25.59 30.62
N ASP A 752 19.02 25.57 31.37
CA ASP A 752 18.93 24.83 32.63
C ASP A 752 18.60 23.33 32.45
N PHE A 753 18.34 22.89 31.22
CA PHE A 753 17.89 21.52 30.89
C PHE A 753 18.91 20.79 30.01
N PRO A 754 20.07 20.37 30.54
CA PRO A 754 21.16 19.81 29.74
C PRO A 754 20.77 18.54 28.96
N GLN A 755 19.71 17.83 29.36
CA GLN A 755 19.18 16.65 28.67
C GLN A 755 18.44 16.96 27.36
N LEU A 756 18.01 18.22 27.18
CA LEU A 756 17.19 18.69 26.06
C LEU A 756 17.99 19.64 25.17
N HIS A 757 17.64 19.70 23.89
CA HIS A 757 18.20 20.70 22.99
C HIS A 757 17.69 22.09 23.36
N ASN A 758 18.55 23.10 23.25
CA ASN A 758 18.14 24.48 23.44
C ASN A 758 17.41 24.99 22.18
N PRO A 759 16.07 25.15 22.19
CA PRO A 759 15.34 25.57 21.01
C PRO A 759 15.66 27.01 20.59
N PHE A 760 16.15 27.85 21.51
CA PHE A 760 16.59 29.21 21.19
C PHE A 760 17.88 29.19 20.35
N ALA A 761 18.73 28.20 20.57
CA ALA A 761 19.94 27.98 19.79
C ALA A 761 19.59 27.40 18.41
N VAL A 762 18.68 26.42 18.35
CA VAL A 762 18.12 25.90 17.10
C VAL A 762 17.51 27.03 16.27
N ALA A 763 16.60 27.81 16.85
CA ALA A 763 15.96 28.95 16.19
C ALA A 763 16.92 30.09 15.85
N ARG A 764 18.18 30.09 16.34
CA ARG A 764 19.20 31.08 15.97
C ARG A 764 20.06 30.61 14.81
N ALA A 765 20.40 29.33 14.80
CA ALA A 765 21.22 28.72 13.77
C ALA A 765 20.41 28.24 12.56
N PHE A 766 19.07 28.17 12.70
CA PHE A 766 18.16 27.77 11.64
C PHE A 766 18.39 28.57 10.35
N ASP A 767 18.59 27.84 9.27
CA ASP A 767 18.71 28.33 7.90
C ASP A 767 17.84 27.44 7.01
N VAL A 768 16.91 28.05 6.26
CA VAL A 768 15.99 27.32 5.38
C VAL A 768 16.73 26.65 4.22
N ASP A 769 17.87 27.22 3.82
CA ASP A 769 18.72 26.76 2.72
C ASP A 769 19.79 25.76 3.18
N ALA A 770 19.77 25.33 4.46
CA ALA A 770 20.70 24.34 4.97
C ALA A 770 20.59 23.00 4.21
N GLU A 771 21.74 22.40 3.91
CA GLU A 771 21.81 21.12 3.19
C GLU A 771 21.13 20.03 4.02
N SER A 772 20.18 19.31 3.41
CA SER A 772 19.42 18.23 4.04
C SER A 772 19.62 16.93 3.27
N SER A 773 19.82 15.84 4.00
CA SER A 773 19.92 14.49 3.47
C SER A 773 18.68 13.72 3.88
N ASP A 774 17.87 13.28 2.92
CA ASP A 774 16.73 12.42 3.18
C ASP A 774 17.16 10.98 3.46
N TYR A 775 16.44 10.32 4.35
CA TYR A 775 16.52 8.88 4.54
C TYR A 775 15.60 8.21 3.54
N MET A 776 16.15 7.24 2.81
CA MET A 776 15.38 6.42 1.88
C MET A 776 14.56 5.41 2.69
N LEU A 777 13.31 5.75 2.98
CA LEU A 777 12.29 4.80 3.41
C LEU A 777 11.83 4.07 2.14
N PHE A 778 12.09 2.77 2.05
CA PHE A 778 11.62 1.89 0.96
C PHE A 778 12.16 2.20 -0.45
N THR A 779 13.42 1.91 -0.67
CA THR A 779 13.77 1.12 -1.87
C THR A 779 14.42 -0.14 -1.35
N GLY A 780 13.94 -1.32 -1.74
CA GLY A 780 14.52 -2.63 -1.42
C GLY A 780 15.94 -2.79 -1.96
N ALA A 781 16.85 -1.97 -1.46
CA ALA A 781 18.26 -1.90 -1.78
C ALA A 781 19.03 -1.70 -0.47
N GLN A 782 19.21 -2.80 0.25
CA GLN A 782 20.50 -3.14 0.83
C GLN A 782 20.83 -4.59 0.49
#